data_AF-A0A9J7MKB7-F1
#
_entry.id   AF-A0A9J7MKB7-F1
#
_cell.length_a   1.000
_cell.length_b   1.000
_cell.length_c   1.000
_cell.angle_alpha   90.00
_cell.angle_beta   90.00
_cell.angle_gamma   90.00
#
_symmetry.space_group_name_H-M   'P 1'
#
loop_
_entity.id
_entity.type
_entity.pdbx_description
1 polymer ?
#
loop_
_entity_poly.entity_id
_entity_poly.type
_entity_poly.pdbx_seq_one_letter_code
_entity_poly.pdbx_strand_id
1 'polypeptide(L)'
;MRKHLRHPDAHARTQATTPSEVKCVILGQTEAGKTSLLNCIMKGQGHVETETNRTIGVDVITYHDNKNNVKYEMYDFGGHQIYHYTHRFFLTRQALHILNVDLPGYKSEEFQERVGTWLTSVTSHVFNPPILVVGTKVDLFPPDKAEEMIAAACSSIQRDIQAAESKIQTKLNEEIQLCQKAVDAADGGSDIFGPFYGLTRDNILAKKESLEKLLDGRSKGLLNVQVIPVSSKTFQGIEALCDKMAEMVKDERLFPAARQELPTSWTKLSENVKTSGRPYLHVRDCQDVGAAAGMKESDVLNALSYLHVTGQILFYNHIRGMEDLVFPDPTIILKLFKQIFRHDQPAYLDSKAESLSEHTRAQFVEDRASFLKTGRASDSFMKNLLGDNIVTFNSLLPLMKHFGLCYSGSVIFPTELPAAQPDEVARCWPEVVPSGGEEISVTIEYSQEPPLGLPETMVSRILSMEQTTRRLLTKDTVVVHVGENSEDVMYRHFPTREEIRIRGEPEKAWRQAQTVAKVMEACWDEFPALYSSNSVGSGETTKSLTIEAVRRHVPGDLLRMSEGNWERPLDIPDIRTPDDAIGKYFIDNRLYQISRAVGEEKQLWTRLGQELGLNRGVLDNIRGRNDTQQAFQMLKAWRTKAPHGPLHYLPQLEETLQNMGKPDLAADVQGVYKEYRDALPLQEVSPEMTGDTQWSLRLPGEGKYLCRRTDLGVVTPYPLCNSPQKTSKSCTWWEIPPSCCRLQNSPPPMP
;
A
#
# COMPACT_ATOMS: atom_id res chain seq x y z
N MET A 1 17.59 60.10 -41.32
CA MET A 1 17.89 59.16 -42.44
C MET A 1 17.58 57.74 -41.99
N ARG A 2 16.92 56.94 -42.85
CA ARG A 2 16.46 55.52 -42.70
C ARG A 2 15.25 55.35 -41.76
N LYS A 3 13.99 55.46 -42.19
CA LYS A 3 13.13 54.61 -43.06
C LYS A 3 12.93 53.16 -42.58
N HIS A 4 11.70 52.90 -42.15
CA HIS A 4 11.04 51.62 -41.87
C HIS A 4 11.03 50.64 -43.05
N LEU A 5 11.12 49.34 -42.76
CA LEU A 5 10.50 48.25 -43.52
C LEU A 5 10.25 47.02 -42.60
N ARG A 6 9.11 46.38 -42.83
CA ARG A 6 8.47 45.29 -42.05
C ARG A 6 9.23 43.96 -42.10
N HIS A 7 9.07 43.14 -41.06
CA HIS A 7 9.04 41.68 -41.17
C HIS A 7 7.75 41.13 -40.52
N PRO A 8 7.18 40.02 -41.03
CA PRO A 8 5.78 39.61 -40.83
C PRO A 8 5.60 38.60 -39.70
N ASP A 9 4.34 38.42 -39.31
CA ASP A 9 3.83 37.40 -38.38
C ASP A 9 4.51 36.03 -38.52
N ALA A 10 5.05 35.53 -37.41
CA ALA A 10 5.45 34.13 -37.26
C ALA A 10 5.05 33.65 -35.85
N HIS A 11 3.82 33.12 -35.79
CA HIS A 11 3.31 32.12 -34.86
C HIS A 11 3.53 32.36 -33.36
N ALA A 12 2.46 32.83 -32.72
CA ALA A 12 2.06 32.32 -31.41
C ALA A 12 2.02 30.78 -31.47
N ARG A 13 3.12 30.12 -31.10
CA ARG A 13 3.06 28.76 -30.62
C ARG A 13 2.35 28.84 -29.28
N THR A 14 1.05 28.55 -29.28
CA THR A 14 0.39 27.97 -28.11
C THR A 14 1.31 26.87 -27.60
N GLN A 15 1.98 27.10 -26.46
CA GLN A 15 2.57 26.01 -25.71
C GLN A 15 1.41 25.10 -25.35
N ALA A 16 1.23 24.01 -26.10
CA ALA A 16 0.30 22.98 -25.75
C ALA A 16 0.77 22.41 -24.41
N THR A 17 0.11 22.80 -23.32
CA THR A 17 0.32 22.20 -22.02
C THR A 17 0.03 20.71 -22.14
N THR A 18 1.02 19.88 -21.85
CA THR A 18 0.86 18.42 -21.87
C THR A 18 -0.34 18.03 -21.01
N PRO A 19 -1.26 17.21 -21.53
CA PRO A 19 -2.46 16.82 -20.78
C PRO A 19 -2.05 16.06 -19.51
N SER A 20 -2.75 16.31 -18.41
CA SER A 20 -2.55 15.54 -17.18
C SER A 20 -2.99 14.09 -17.43
N GLU A 21 -2.10 13.12 -17.21
CA GLU A 21 -2.43 11.70 -17.30
C GLU A 21 -2.87 11.18 -15.92
N VAL A 22 -4.08 10.62 -15.85
CA VAL A 22 -4.67 10.13 -14.59
C VAL A 22 -5.25 8.74 -14.77
N LYS A 23 -4.92 7.84 -13.84
CA LYS A 23 -5.58 6.55 -13.72
C LYS A 23 -7.01 6.72 -13.18
N CYS A 24 -7.97 6.12 -13.85
CA CYS A 24 -9.38 6.09 -13.43
C CYS A 24 -9.85 4.65 -13.24
N VAL A 25 -10.29 4.29 -12.05
CA VAL A 25 -10.69 2.92 -11.68
C VAL A 25 -12.21 2.88 -11.52
N ILE A 26 -12.89 2.09 -12.36
CA ILE A 26 -14.35 1.93 -12.32
C ILE A 26 -14.72 0.70 -11.49
N LEU A 27 -15.51 0.88 -10.45
CA LEU A 27 -15.86 -0.10 -9.43
C LEU A 27 -17.37 -0.26 -9.32
N GLY A 28 -17.82 -1.37 -8.76
CA GLY A 28 -19.24 -1.63 -8.51
C GLY A 28 -19.66 -3.04 -8.89
N GLN A 29 -20.77 -3.50 -8.32
CA GLN A 29 -21.28 -4.86 -8.48
C GLN A 29 -21.46 -5.24 -9.96
N THR A 30 -21.52 -6.55 -10.23
CA THR A 30 -21.97 -7.07 -11.55
C THR A 30 -23.25 -6.35 -11.97
N GLU A 31 -23.33 -5.97 -13.24
CA GLU A 31 -24.48 -5.25 -13.83
C GLU A 31 -24.76 -3.84 -13.29
N ALA A 32 -23.88 -3.25 -12.47
CA ALA A 32 -24.00 -1.85 -12.03
C ALA A 32 -23.78 -0.80 -13.16
N GLY A 33 -23.65 -1.21 -14.42
CA GLY A 33 -23.55 -0.30 -15.57
C GLY A 33 -22.16 0.28 -15.87
N LYS A 34 -21.08 -0.35 -15.39
CA LYS A 34 -19.68 0.12 -15.58
C LYS A 34 -19.27 0.24 -17.06
N THR A 35 -19.35 -0.85 -17.80
CA THR A 35 -19.00 -0.90 -19.23
C THR A 35 -19.89 0.01 -20.08
N SER A 36 -21.21 0.03 -19.79
CA SER A 36 -22.15 0.96 -20.44
C SER A 36 -21.78 2.42 -20.18
N LEU A 37 -21.39 2.78 -18.95
CA LEU A 37 -20.95 4.13 -18.61
C LEU A 37 -19.69 4.53 -19.37
N LEU A 38 -18.67 3.66 -19.40
CA LEU A 38 -17.42 3.92 -20.12
C LEU A 38 -17.66 4.11 -21.62
N ASN A 39 -18.39 3.19 -22.25
CA ASN A 39 -18.69 3.26 -23.67
C ASN A 39 -19.53 4.52 -24.01
N CYS A 40 -20.43 4.93 -23.12
CA CYS A 40 -21.20 6.16 -23.24
C CYS A 40 -20.30 7.41 -23.20
N ILE A 41 -19.39 7.51 -22.22
CA ILE A 41 -18.41 8.60 -22.13
C ILE A 41 -17.51 8.67 -23.37
N MET A 42 -17.02 7.52 -23.84
CA MET A 42 -16.15 7.45 -25.01
C MET A 42 -16.83 7.86 -26.30
N LYS A 43 -18.08 7.42 -26.52
CA LYS A 43 -18.82 7.71 -27.75
C LYS A 43 -19.43 9.11 -27.75
N GLY A 44 -19.53 9.76 -26.59
CA GLY A 44 -20.20 11.07 -26.45
C GLY A 44 -21.69 11.01 -26.76
N GLN A 45 -22.31 9.84 -26.66
CA GLN A 45 -23.72 9.61 -26.92
C GLN A 45 -24.24 8.39 -26.14
N GLY A 46 -25.57 8.27 -26.05
CA GLY A 46 -26.22 7.15 -25.38
C GLY A 46 -25.75 5.80 -25.94
N HIS A 47 -25.28 4.92 -25.05
CA HIS A 47 -24.86 3.55 -25.34
C HIS A 47 -25.19 2.64 -24.16
N VAL A 48 -25.81 1.49 -24.46
CA VAL A 48 -26.04 0.43 -23.48
C VAL A 48 -25.39 -0.83 -24.02
N GLU A 49 -24.55 -1.46 -23.19
CA GLU A 49 -23.92 -2.71 -23.54
C GLU A 49 -24.89 -3.89 -23.44
N THR A 50 -24.70 -4.91 -24.29
CA THR A 50 -25.53 -6.12 -24.26
C THR A 50 -25.13 -7.05 -23.12
N GLU A 51 -26.09 -7.79 -22.54
CA GLU A 51 -25.83 -8.75 -21.44
C GLU A 51 -24.81 -9.84 -21.80
N THR A 52 -24.63 -10.13 -23.10
CA THR A 52 -23.67 -11.11 -23.62
C THR A 52 -22.21 -10.64 -23.54
N ASN A 53 -21.95 -9.36 -23.26
CA ASN A 53 -20.60 -8.77 -23.18
C ASN A 53 -20.21 -8.45 -21.73
N ARG A 54 -20.25 -9.46 -20.84
CA ARG A 54 -19.74 -9.28 -19.46
C ARG A 54 -18.22 -9.15 -19.46
N THR A 55 -17.70 -8.09 -18.83
CA THR A 55 -16.25 -7.87 -18.67
C THR A 55 -15.60 -9.02 -17.89
N ILE A 56 -14.62 -9.68 -18.51
CA ILE A 56 -13.79 -10.70 -17.87
C ILE A 56 -12.50 -10.06 -17.39
N GLY A 57 -12.22 -10.15 -16.10
CA GLY A 57 -11.02 -9.56 -15.50
C GLY A 57 -11.10 -8.03 -15.53
N VAL A 58 -10.20 -7.41 -16.30
CA VAL A 58 -10.06 -5.95 -16.37
C VAL A 58 -9.77 -5.50 -17.79
N ASP A 59 -10.54 -4.54 -18.29
CA ASP A 59 -10.26 -3.86 -19.55
C ASP A 59 -9.67 -2.46 -19.29
N VAL A 60 -8.65 -2.09 -20.05
CA VAL A 60 -8.01 -0.78 -19.94
C VAL A 60 -8.26 0.00 -21.21
N ILE A 61 -8.80 1.21 -21.04
CA ILE A 61 -9.23 2.06 -22.15
C ILE A 61 -8.71 3.47 -21.92
N THR A 62 -8.16 4.09 -22.96
CA THR A 62 -7.71 5.48 -22.89
C THR A 62 -8.81 6.44 -23.35
N TYR A 63 -9.15 7.42 -22.52
CA TYR A 63 -10.11 8.48 -22.83
C TYR A 63 -9.43 9.84 -22.76
N HIS A 64 -9.59 10.65 -23.81
CA HIS A 64 -9.04 12.00 -23.88
C HIS A 64 -10.17 13.02 -23.72
N ASP A 65 -10.23 13.66 -22.56
CA ASP A 65 -11.11 14.80 -22.34
C ASP A 65 -10.43 16.05 -22.91
N ASN A 66 -10.70 16.31 -24.20
CA ASN A 66 -10.17 17.47 -24.90
C ASN A 66 -10.71 18.81 -24.33
N LYS A 67 -11.91 18.80 -23.73
CA LYS A 67 -12.52 20.00 -23.12
C LYS A 67 -11.72 20.43 -21.89
N ASN A 68 -11.28 19.46 -21.08
CA ASN A 68 -10.57 19.72 -19.83
C ASN A 68 -9.05 19.54 -19.91
N ASN A 69 -8.51 19.09 -21.04
CA ASN A 69 -7.10 18.73 -21.27
C ASN A 69 -6.59 17.67 -20.29
N VAL A 70 -7.39 16.61 -20.09
CA VAL A 70 -7.06 15.48 -19.21
C VAL A 70 -7.11 14.18 -20.00
N LYS A 71 -6.11 13.33 -19.81
CA LYS A 71 -6.07 11.98 -20.37
C LYS A 71 -6.30 10.98 -19.24
N TYR A 72 -7.35 10.18 -19.38
CA TYR A 72 -7.73 9.16 -18.43
C TYR A 72 -7.34 7.78 -18.95
N GLU A 73 -6.63 7.01 -18.13
CA GLU A 73 -6.48 5.57 -18.32
C GLU A 73 -7.54 4.86 -17.47
N MET A 74 -8.64 4.49 -18.11
CA MET A 74 -9.84 3.94 -17.48
C MET A 74 -9.75 2.41 -17.37
N TYR A 75 -9.81 1.90 -16.15
CA TYR A 75 -9.82 0.49 -15.82
C TYR A 75 -11.26 0.04 -15.53
N ASP A 76 -11.86 -0.72 -16.45
CA ASP A 76 -13.15 -1.39 -16.29
C ASP A 76 -12.94 -2.73 -15.58
N PHE A 77 -13.28 -2.80 -14.30
CA PHE A 77 -13.18 -4.04 -13.54
C PHE A 77 -14.42 -4.89 -13.72
N GLY A 78 -14.26 -6.20 -13.89
CA GLY A 78 -15.35 -7.14 -13.79
C GLY A 78 -16.02 -7.04 -12.41
N GLY A 79 -17.35 -6.95 -12.38
CA GLY A 79 -18.10 -6.79 -11.12
C GLY A 79 -18.24 -8.06 -10.28
N HIS A 80 -17.75 -9.20 -10.78
CA HIS A 80 -17.87 -10.50 -10.12
C HIS A 80 -16.86 -10.65 -9.00
N GLN A 81 -17.24 -11.38 -7.94
CA GLN A 81 -16.44 -11.40 -6.71
C GLN A 81 -15.01 -11.90 -6.90
N ILE A 82 -14.82 -12.84 -7.83
CA ILE A 82 -13.52 -13.43 -8.18
C ILE A 82 -12.50 -12.40 -8.69
N TYR A 83 -12.94 -11.26 -9.23
CA TYR A 83 -12.02 -10.26 -9.75
C TYR A 83 -11.49 -9.32 -8.66
N HIS A 84 -12.20 -9.17 -7.53
CA HIS A 84 -11.80 -8.25 -6.47
C HIS A 84 -10.38 -8.50 -5.94
N TYR A 85 -9.94 -9.76 -5.89
CA TYR A 85 -8.58 -10.12 -5.48
C TYR A 85 -7.49 -9.45 -6.33
N THR A 86 -7.83 -9.14 -7.58
CA THR A 86 -6.94 -8.53 -8.56
C THR A 86 -7.06 -7.00 -8.60
N HIS A 87 -8.13 -6.42 -8.05
CA HIS A 87 -8.38 -4.97 -8.11
C HIS A 87 -7.32 -4.18 -7.34
N ARG A 88 -6.87 -4.71 -6.20
CA ARG A 88 -5.88 -4.06 -5.31
C ARG A 88 -4.57 -3.67 -5.98
N PHE A 89 -4.16 -4.36 -7.05
CA PHE A 89 -2.97 -4.00 -7.83
C PHE A 89 -3.09 -2.62 -8.48
N PHE A 90 -4.31 -2.15 -8.65
CA PHE A 90 -4.64 -0.93 -9.39
C PHE A 90 -5.24 0.15 -8.48
N LEU A 91 -5.60 -0.19 -7.24
CA LEU A 91 -6.02 0.76 -6.21
C LEU A 91 -4.80 1.54 -5.73
N THR A 92 -4.64 2.77 -6.21
CA THR A 92 -3.46 3.61 -5.93
C THR A 92 -3.88 5.00 -5.49
N ARG A 93 -3.03 5.69 -4.71
CA ARG A 93 -3.34 7.03 -4.18
C ARG A 93 -3.57 8.09 -5.27
N GLN A 94 -2.99 7.91 -6.46
CA GLN A 94 -3.11 8.84 -7.59
C GLN A 94 -4.14 8.38 -8.64
N ALA A 95 -5.09 7.53 -8.24
CA ALA A 95 -6.21 7.13 -9.08
C ALA A 95 -7.51 7.84 -8.67
N LEU A 96 -8.30 8.23 -9.67
CA LEU A 96 -9.71 8.57 -9.48
C LEU A 96 -10.53 7.29 -9.43
N HIS A 97 -11.35 7.10 -8.40
CA HIS A 97 -12.19 5.91 -8.25
C HIS A 97 -13.64 6.29 -8.50
N ILE A 98 -14.33 5.58 -9.40
CA ILE A 98 -15.75 5.79 -9.69
C ILE A 98 -16.50 4.54 -9.26
N LEU A 99 -17.34 4.67 -8.24
CA LEU A 99 -18.19 3.59 -7.74
C LEU A 99 -19.57 3.69 -8.37
N ASN A 100 -19.86 2.77 -9.29
CA ASN A 100 -21.15 2.66 -9.95
C ASN A 100 -22.12 1.85 -9.10
N VAL A 101 -23.33 2.38 -8.93
CA VAL A 101 -24.43 1.72 -8.23
C VAL A 101 -25.63 1.65 -9.18
N ASP A 102 -26.26 0.49 -9.27
CA ASP A 102 -27.57 0.37 -9.92
C ASP A 102 -28.61 1.11 -9.07
N LEU A 103 -29.02 2.30 -9.51
CA LEU A 103 -29.81 3.21 -8.68
C LEU A 103 -31.25 2.69 -8.47
N PRO A 104 -31.98 2.21 -9.51
CA PRO A 104 -33.30 1.57 -9.32
C PRO A 104 -33.27 0.32 -8.45
N GLY A 105 -32.19 -0.47 -8.52
CA GLY A 105 -32.06 -1.72 -7.77
C GLY A 105 -31.61 -1.55 -6.32
N TYR A 106 -31.16 -0.37 -5.91
CA TYR A 106 -30.55 -0.16 -4.60
C TYR A 106 -31.58 -0.18 -3.46
N LYS A 107 -31.25 -0.94 -2.41
CA LYS A 107 -31.94 -0.94 -1.12
C LYS A 107 -30.92 -0.89 0.01
N SER A 108 -31.26 -0.22 1.11
CA SER A 108 -30.34 -0.03 2.24
C SER A 108 -29.92 -1.34 2.91
N GLU A 109 -30.75 -2.38 2.85
CA GLU A 109 -30.41 -3.72 3.36
C GLU A 109 -29.28 -4.38 2.55
N GLU A 110 -29.11 -3.98 1.28
CA GLU A 110 -28.10 -4.48 0.36
C GLU A 110 -26.88 -3.53 0.29
N PHE A 111 -26.80 -2.55 1.19
CA PHE A 111 -25.71 -1.56 1.23
C PHE A 111 -24.34 -2.23 1.16
N GLN A 112 -24.13 -3.29 1.94
CA GLN A 112 -22.83 -3.94 2.04
C GLN A 112 -22.36 -4.47 0.68
N GLU A 113 -23.18 -5.29 0.01
CA GLU A 113 -22.83 -5.91 -1.27
C GLU A 113 -22.71 -4.89 -2.42
N ARG A 114 -23.62 -3.90 -2.46
CA ARG A 114 -23.69 -2.94 -3.58
C ARG A 114 -22.69 -1.79 -3.44
N VAL A 115 -22.33 -1.40 -2.23
CA VAL A 115 -21.56 -0.18 -1.93
C VAL A 115 -20.45 -0.44 -0.90
N GLY A 116 -20.79 -0.98 0.27
CA GLY A 116 -19.90 -1.10 1.43
C GLY A 116 -18.61 -1.87 1.16
N THR A 117 -18.69 -3.04 0.53
CA THR A 117 -17.52 -3.87 0.19
C THR A 117 -16.56 -3.15 -0.76
N TRP A 118 -17.10 -2.46 -1.77
CA TRP A 118 -16.30 -1.69 -2.74
C TRP A 118 -15.64 -0.47 -2.10
N LEU A 119 -16.39 0.25 -1.28
CA LEU A 119 -15.89 1.40 -0.53
C LEU A 119 -14.79 0.99 0.45
N THR A 120 -14.99 -0.12 1.16
CA THR A 120 -14.00 -0.69 2.09
C THR A 120 -12.73 -1.11 1.38
N SER A 121 -12.85 -1.71 0.18
CA SER A 121 -11.70 -2.07 -0.65
C SER A 121 -10.83 -0.85 -0.97
N VAL A 122 -11.42 0.27 -1.41
CA VAL A 122 -10.64 1.49 -1.70
C VAL A 122 -10.10 2.14 -0.43
N THR A 123 -10.94 2.33 0.57
CA THR A 123 -10.61 3.10 1.79
C THR A 123 -9.68 2.37 2.76
N SER A 124 -9.43 1.07 2.57
CA SER A 124 -8.43 0.31 3.33
C SER A 124 -7.03 0.38 2.70
N HIS A 125 -6.93 0.53 1.37
CA HIS A 125 -5.65 0.59 0.65
C HIS A 125 -5.11 2.02 0.50
N VAL A 126 -6.03 2.98 0.38
CA VAL A 126 -5.72 4.37 0.05
C VAL A 126 -6.21 5.29 1.16
N PHE A 127 -5.28 6.07 1.71
CA PHE A 127 -5.64 7.22 2.54
C PHE A 127 -6.23 8.34 1.68
N ASN A 128 -7.33 8.91 2.16
CA ASN A 128 -8.07 10.02 1.55
C ASN A 128 -8.29 9.81 0.03
N PRO A 129 -8.91 8.69 -0.38
CA PRO A 129 -9.05 8.36 -1.79
C PRO A 129 -9.97 9.35 -2.52
N PRO A 130 -9.62 9.79 -3.74
CA PRO A 130 -10.55 10.48 -4.62
C PRO A 130 -11.60 9.49 -5.13
N ILE A 131 -12.81 9.51 -4.53
CA ILE A 131 -13.92 8.62 -4.89
C ILE A 131 -15.14 9.45 -5.34
N LEU A 132 -15.76 9.06 -6.45
CA LEU A 132 -17.07 9.53 -6.92
C LEU A 132 -18.07 8.38 -6.90
N VAL A 133 -19.29 8.64 -6.43
CA VAL A 133 -20.38 7.65 -6.47
C VAL A 133 -21.34 8.03 -7.59
N VAL A 134 -21.65 7.08 -8.46
CA VAL A 134 -22.47 7.28 -9.66
C VAL A 134 -23.68 6.35 -9.62
N GLY A 135 -24.87 6.94 -9.53
CA GLY A 135 -26.13 6.21 -9.60
C GLY A 135 -26.53 6.00 -11.06
N THR A 136 -26.42 4.77 -11.57
CA THR A 136 -26.67 4.44 -12.97
C THR A 136 -28.13 4.05 -13.23
N LYS A 137 -28.48 3.92 -14.52
CA LYS A 137 -29.78 3.41 -15.01
C LYS A 137 -30.98 4.27 -14.61
N VAL A 138 -30.80 5.59 -14.49
CA VAL A 138 -31.89 6.47 -14.09
C VAL A 138 -33.05 6.53 -15.10
N ASP A 139 -32.80 6.09 -16.34
CA ASP A 139 -33.83 5.91 -17.37
C ASP A 139 -34.84 4.79 -17.09
N LEU A 140 -34.58 3.94 -16.09
CA LEU A 140 -35.52 2.89 -15.67
C LEU A 140 -36.56 3.39 -14.64
N PHE A 141 -36.40 4.59 -14.09
CA PHE A 141 -37.43 5.18 -13.23
C PHE A 141 -38.66 5.62 -14.05
N PRO A 142 -39.89 5.49 -13.50
CA PRO A 142 -41.10 5.98 -14.14
C PRO A 142 -40.99 7.49 -14.45
N PRO A 143 -41.23 7.96 -15.70
CA PRO A 143 -41.02 9.35 -16.09
C PRO A 143 -41.81 10.37 -15.26
N ASP A 144 -42.98 9.98 -14.75
CA ASP A 144 -43.87 10.80 -13.92
C ASP A 144 -43.35 11.04 -12.50
N LYS A 145 -42.44 10.18 -12.01
CA LYS A 145 -41.88 10.24 -10.64
C LYS A 145 -40.36 10.18 -10.61
N ALA A 146 -39.71 10.26 -11.77
CA ALA A 146 -38.28 10.01 -11.91
C ALA A 146 -37.45 10.94 -11.00
N GLU A 147 -37.74 12.24 -10.99
CA GLU A 147 -36.99 13.22 -10.21
C GLU A 147 -37.04 12.94 -8.69
N GLU A 148 -38.24 12.67 -8.15
CA GLU A 148 -38.45 12.33 -6.74
C GLU A 148 -37.76 11.00 -6.37
N MET A 149 -37.94 9.96 -7.19
CA MET A 149 -37.39 8.63 -6.91
C MET A 149 -35.86 8.60 -7.04
N ILE A 150 -35.29 9.31 -8.01
CA ILE A 150 -33.83 9.47 -8.17
C ILE A 150 -33.27 10.19 -6.93
N ALA A 151 -33.89 11.30 -6.52
CA ALA A 151 -33.45 12.06 -5.35
C ALA A 151 -33.51 11.22 -4.06
N ALA A 152 -34.59 10.44 -3.88
CA ALA A 152 -34.75 9.54 -2.74
C ALA A 152 -33.70 8.42 -2.73
N ALA A 153 -33.47 7.76 -3.86
CA ALA A 153 -32.47 6.69 -3.99
C ALA A 153 -31.05 7.21 -3.75
N CYS A 154 -30.68 8.35 -4.35
CA CYS A 154 -29.41 9.02 -4.10
C CYS A 154 -29.25 9.36 -2.60
N SER A 155 -30.28 9.93 -1.97
CA SER A 155 -30.26 10.26 -0.54
C SER A 155 -30.11 9.02 0.33
N SER A 156 -30.63 7.86 -0.10
CA SER A 156 -30.46 6.62 0.65
C SER A 156 -29.02 6.14 0.65
N ILE A 157 -28.39 6.09 -0.53
CA ILE A 157 -26.96 5.73 -0.66
C ILE A 157 -26.09 6.69 0.16
N GLN A 158 -26.37 7.99 0.10
CA GLN A 158 -25.63 9.01 0.87
C GLN A 158 -25.71 8.75 2.37
N ARG A 159 -26.92 8.51 2.89
CA ARG A 159 -27.16 8.24 4.31
C ARG A 159 -26.43 6.98 4.77
N ASP A 160 -26.47 5.92 3.96
CA ASP A 160 -25.87 4.64 4.33
C ASP A 160 -24.33 4.71 4.32
N ILE A 161 -23.73 5.40 3.33
CA ILE A 161 -22.29 5.70 3.31
C ILE A 161 -21.90 6.54 4.53
N GLN A 162 -22.66 7.60 4.82
CA GLN A 162 -22.40 8.49 5.96
C GLN A 162 -22.49 7.74 7.28
N ALA A 163 -23.47 6.85 7.45
CA ALA A 163 -23.63 6.03 8.65
C ALA A 163 -22.46 5.07 8.85
N ALA A 164 -22.02 4.39 7.78
CA ALA A 164 -20.87 3.49 7.82
C ALA A 164 -19.57 4.23 8.15
N GLU A 165 -19.31 5.37 7.50
CA GLU A 165 -18.16 6.24 7.76
C GLU A 165 -18.15 6.75 9.21
N SER A 166 -19.30 7.25 9.69
CA SER A 166 -19.44 7.79 11.03
C SER A 166 -19.18 6.73 12.10
N LYS A 167 -19.66 5.50 11.90
CA LYS A 167 -19.40 4.37 12.81
C LYS A 167 -17.91 4.09 12.98
N ILE A 168 -17.14 4.14 11.88
CA ILE A 168 -15.68 3.95 11.92
C ILE A 168 -15.00 5.11 12.65
N GLN A 169 -15.37 6.35 12.34
CA GLN A 169 -14.80 7.52 13.01
C GLN A 169 -15.11 7.53 14.51
N THR A 170 -16.31 7.12 14.93
CA THR A 170 -16.66 7.00 16.36
C THR A 170 -15.74 6.00 17.06
N LYS A 171 -15.59 4.79 16.52
CA LYS A 171 -14.70 3.77 17.12
C LYS A 171 -13.24 4.19 17.18
N LEU A 172 -12.73 4.83 16.13
CA LEU A 172 -11.38 5.42 16.13
C LEU A 172 -11.22 6.45 17.25
N ASN A 173 -12.19 7.37 17.40
CA ASN A 173 -12.17 8.38 18.46
C ASN A 173 -12.27 7.76 19.86
N GLU A 174 -13.09 6.73 20.05
CA GLU A 174 -13.17 5.98 21.30
C GLU A 174 -11.82 5.37 21.69
N GLU A 175 -11.12 4.73 20.74
CA GLU A 175 -9.80 4.14 21.01
C GLU A 175 -8.71 5.20 21.24
N ILE A 176 -8.75 6.33 20.51
CA ILE A 176 -7.86 7.49 20.76
C ILE A 176 -8.08 8.04 22.18
N GLN A 177 -9.33 8.16 22.63
CA GLN A 177 -9.65 8.61 23.98
C GLN A 177 -9.19 7.61 25.05
N LEU A 178 -9.28 6.31 24.79
CA LEU A 178 -8.73 5.28 25.67
C LEU A 178 -7.21 5.40 25.79
N CYS A 179 -6.50 5.62 24.68
CA CYS A 179 -5.06 5.85 24.69
C CYS A 179 -4.71 7.11 25.49
N GLN A 180 -5.45 8.22 25.30
CA GLN A 180 -5.21 9.46 26.03
C GLN A 180 -5.38 9.27 27.54
N LYS A 181 -6.47 8.63 27.99
CA LYS A 181 -6.69 8.33 29.42
C LYS A 181 -5.56 7.49 30.02
N ALA A 182 -5.03 6.53 29.26
CA ALA A 182 -3.93 5.69 29.71
C ALA A 182 -2.60 6.46 29.82
N VAL A 183 -2.35 7.41 28.92
CA VAL A 183 -1.20 8.33 29.00
C VAL A 183 -1.33 9.25 30.22
N ASP A 184 -2.51 9.83 30.44
CA ASP A 184 -2.76 10.73 31.58
C ASP A 184 -2.59 9.99 32.92
N ALA A 185 -3.02 8.73 33.00
CA ALA A 185 -2.82 7.88 34.18
C ALA A 185 -1.34 7.57 34.44
N ALA A 186 -0.57 7.29 33.38
CA ALA A 186 0.87 7.09 33.48
C ALA A 186 1.60 8.36 33.96
N ASP A 187 1.18 9.53 33.47
CA ASP A 187 1.72 10.83 33.89
C ASP A 187 1.39 11.16 35.36
N GLY A 188 0.24 10.68 35.85
CA GLY A 188 -0.16 10.78 37.26
C GLY A 188 0.51 9.79 38.21
N GLY A 189 1.48 8.99 37.74
CA GLY A 189 2.17 7.96 38.55
C GLY A 189 1.29 6.78 38.95
N SER A 190 0.14 6.60 38.30
CA SER A 190 -0.74 5.45 38.50
C SER A 190 -0.31 4.30 37.59
N ASP A 191 -0.47 3.07 38.06
CA ASP A 191 -0.24 1.89 37.22
C ASP A 191 -1.18 1.91 36.01
N ILE A 192 -0.61 1.60 34.84
CA ILE A 192 -1.36 1.48 33.59
C ILE A 192 -2.24 0.22 33.70
N PHE A 193 -3.43 0.38 34.25
CA PHE A 193 -4.45 -0.66 34.31
C PHE A 193 -5.38 -0.58 33.08
N GLY A 194 -5.69 -1.74 32.48
CA GLY A 194 -6.64 -1.85 31.38
C GLY A 194 -6.05 -2.45 30.09
N PRO A 195 -6.57 -2.12 28.89
CA PRO A 195 -6.26 -2.78 27.62
C PRO A 195 -4.80 -2.57 27.12
N PHE A 196 -4.01 -1.75 27.82
CA PHE A 196 -2.61 -1.44 27.46
C PHE A 196 -1.60 -2.06 28.43
N TYR A 197 -1.99 -3.13 29.13
CA TYR A 197 -1.13 -3.80 30.09
C TYR A 197 0.19 -4.27 29.45
N GLY A 198 1.32 -3.95 30.10
CA GLY A 198 2.66 -4.20 29.59
C GLY A 198 3.19 -3.16 28.58
N LEU A 199 2.42 -2.16 28.17
CA LEU A 199 2.91 -1.10 27.30
C LEU A 199 3.51 0.06 28.10
N THR A 200 4.56 0.69 27.55
CA THR A 200 5.10 1.95 28.09
C THR A 200 4.26 3.13 27.61
N ARG A 201 4.39 4.28 28.27
CA ARG A 201 3.74 5.54 27.88
C ARG A 201 3.99 5.87 26.40
N ASP A 202 5.23 5.76 25.96
CA ASP A 202 5.63 6.06 24.58
C ASP A 202 4.98 5.12 23.56
N ASN A 203 4.66 3.89 23.96
CA ASN A 203 4.01 2.93 23.07
C ASN A 203 2.53 3.26 22.90
N ILE A 204 1.88 3.69 23.99
CA ILE A 204 0.50 4.14 23.97
C ILE A 204 0.40 5.43 23.14
N LEU A 205 1.36 6.35 23.27
CA LEU A 205 1.46 7.55 22.43
C LEU A 205 1.65 7.20 20.95
N ALA A 206 2.57 6.30 20.61
CA ALA A 206 2.77 5.87 19.23
C ALA A 206 1.51 5.22 18.62
N LYS A 207 0.79 4.42 19.42
CA LYS A 207 -0.50 3.85 19.00
C LYS A 207 -1.54 4.96 18.77
N LYS A 208 -1.65 5.91 19.70
CA LYS A 208 -2.55 7.06 19.59
C LYS A 208 -2.28 7.86 18.31
N GLU A 209 -1.02 8.20 18.03
CA GLU A 209 -0.61 8.92 16.81
C GLU A 209 -0.99 8.16 15.54
N SER A 210 -0.81 6.84 15.53
CA SER A 210 -1.22 5.99 14.40
C SER A 210 -2.73 6.06 14.16
N LEU A 211 -3.54 5.98 15.23
CA LEU A 211 -4.99 6.10 15.16
C LEU A 211 -5.44 7.49 14.70
N GLU A 212 -4.78 8.56 15.19
CA GLU A 212 -5.03 9.94 14.74
C GLU A 212 -4.70 10.10 13.24
N LYS A 213 -3.59 9.52 12.77
CA LYS A 213 -3.22 9.50 11.34
C LYS A 213 -4.24 8.75 10.49
N LEU A 214 -4.77 7.62 10.99
CA LEU A 214 -5.85 6.89 10.32
C LEU A 214 -7.10 7.76 10.20
N LEU A 215 -7.52 8.41 11.29
CA LEU A 215 -8.68 9.28 11.34
C LEU A 215 -8.53 10.48 10.38
N ASP A 216 -7.36 11.11 10.37
CA ASP A 216 -7.02 12.23 9.49
C ASP A 216 -6.96 11.83 8.02
N GLY A 217 -6.56 10.58 7.75
CA GLY A 217 -6.52 9.99 6.43
C GLY A 217 -7.89 9.54 5.91
N ARG A 218 -8.98 9.63 6.69
CA ARG A 218 -10.33 9.35 6.21
C ARG A 218 -10.81 10.46 5.27
N SER A 219 -11.46 10.08 4.17
CA SER A 219 -11.97 11.06 3.20
C SER A 219 -13.16 11.82 3.77
N LYS A 220 -12.99 13.15 3.91
CA LYS A 220 -14.10 14.05 4.30
C LYS A 220 -15.23 14.03 3.27
N GLY A 221 -14.91 13.72 2.02
CA GLY A 221 -15.89 13.58 0.94
C GLY A 221 -16.87 12.43 1.18
N LEU A 222 -16.52 11.43 1.99
CA LEU A 222 -17.42 10.32 2.30
C LEU A 222 -18.51 10.68 3.32
N LEU A 223 -18.24 11.65 4.21
CA LEU A 223 -19.27 12.15 5.13
C LEU A 223 -20.36 12.96 4.41
N ASN A 224 -20.01 13.58 3.28
CA ASN A 224 -20.89 14.39 2.44
C ASN A 224 -20.79 13.94 0.98
N VAL A 225 -20.97 12.64 0.75
CA VAL A 225 -20.80 12.07 -0.59
C VAL A 225 -21.88 12.58 -1.53
N GLN A 226 -21.49 13.06 -2.70
CA GLN A 226 -22.43 13.41 -3.76
C GLN A 226 -22.62 12.19 -4.66
N VAL A 227 -23.87 11.76 -4.85
CA VAL A 227 -24.22 10.70 -5.79
C VAL A 227 -24.66 11.38 -7.08
N ILE A 228 -23.97 11.09 -8.19
CA ILE A 228 -24.27 11.68 -9.50
C ILE A 228 -25.19 10.71 -10.26
N PRO A 229 -26.46 11.04 -10.48
CA PRO A 229 -27.38 10.20 -11.24
C PRO A 229 -27.09 10.30 -12.75
N VAL A 230 -26.95 9.16 -13.43
CA VAL A 230 -26.65 9.08 -14.86
C VAL A 230 -27.46 8.01 -15.58
N SER A 231 -27.72 8.25 -16.86
CA SER A 231 -28.21 7.24 -17.79
C SER A 231 -27.24 7.08 -18.94
N SER A 232 -26.67 5.88 -19.07
CA SER A 232 -25.89 5.52 -20.25
C SER A 232 -26.77 5.43 -21.51
N LYS A 233 -28.08 5.19 -21.37
CA LYS A 233 -29.03 5.09 -22.49
C LYS A 233 -29.40 6.44 -23.08
N THR A 234 -29.74 7.41 -22.22
CA THR A 234 -30.22 8.74 -22.66
C THR A 234 -29.13 9.82 -22.64
N PHE A 235 -27.91 9.48 -22.20
CA PHE A 235 -26.80 10.41 -21.98
C PHE A 235 -27.04 11.43 -20.85
N GLN A 236 -28.13 11.28 -20.09
CA GLN A 236 -28.45 12.15 -18.96
C GLN A 236 -27.37 12.09 -17.88
N GLY A 237 -26.92 13.25 -17.39
CA GLY A 237 -25.98 13.37 -16.27
C GLY A 237 -24.50 13.09 -16.60
N ILE A 238 -24.20 12.59 -17.81
CA ILE A 238 -22.84 12.20 -18.21
C ILE A 238 -21.91 13.41 -18.32
N GLU A 239 -22.37 14.53 -18.87
CA GLU A 239 -21.55 15.76 -18.93
C GLU A 239 -21.21 16.30 -17.54
N ALA A 240 -22.18 16.29 -16.61
CA ALA A 240 -21.96 16.70 -15.24
C ALA A 240 -20.96 15.77 -14.52
N LEU A 241 -20.99 14.47 -14.82
CA LEU A 241 -20.00 13.52 -14.34
C LEU A 241 -18.59 13.85 -14.88
N CYS A 242 -18.43 14.04 -16.19
CA CYS A 242 -17.13 14.37 -16.79
C CYS A 242 -16.56 15.69 -16.24
N ASP A 243 -17.41 16.71 -16.09
CA ASP A 243 -17.00 17.99 -15.51
C ASP A 243 -16.56 17.82 -14.04
N LYS A 244 -17.26 16.98 -13.26
CA LYS A 244 -16.85 16.68 -11.87
C LYS A 244 -15.56 15.86 -11.79
N MET A 245 -15.36 14.91 -12.70
CA MET A 245 -14.11 14.15 -12.81
C MET A 245 -12.94 15.11 -13.09
N ALA A 246 -13.10 16.05 -14.02
CA ALA A 246 -12.08 17.03 -14.34
C ALA A 246 -11.83 18.01 -13.19
N GLU A 247 -12.88 18.44 -12.47
CA GLU A 247 -12.76 19.27 -11.27
C GLU A 247 -11.89 18.58 -10.21
N MET A 248 -12.14 17.30 -9.93
CA MET A 248 -11.36 16.53 -8.96
C MET A 248 -9.91 16.33 -9.38
N VAL A 249 -9.66 16.03 -10.66
CA VAL A 249 -8.29 15.89 -11.18
C VAL A 249 -7.50 17.20 -11.08
N LYS A 250 -8.18 18.34 -11.25
CA LYS A 250 -7.57 19.66 -11.14
C LYS A 250 -7.30 20.09 -9.69
N ASP A 251 -7.86 19.40 -8.69
CA ASP A 251 -7.61 19.64 -7.26
C ASP A 251 -6.23 19.08 -6.85
N GLU A 252 -5.28 19.97 -6.58
CA GLU A 252 -3.91 19.64 -6.20
C GLU A 252 -3.82 18.81 -4.91
N ARG A 253 -4.84 18.86 -4.04
CA ARG A 253 -4.88 18.06 -2.80
C ARG A 253 -5.13 16.58 -3.09
N LEU A 254 -5.86 16.30 -4.16
CA LEU A 254 -6.21 14.94 -4.59
C LEU A 254 -5.19 14.39 -5.59
N PHE A 255 -4.68 15.24 -6.50
CA PHE A 255 -3.75 14.84 -7.55
C PHE A 255 -2.53 15.76 -7.64
N PRO A 256 -1.60 15.72 -6.66
CA PRO A 256 -0.41 16.57 -6.65
C PRO A 256 0.54 16.32 -7.85
N ALA A 257 0.56 15.09 -8.37
CA ALA A 257 1.39 14.71 -9.52
C ALA A 257 0.87 15.25 -10.86
N ALA A 258 -0.42 15.59 -10.96
CA ALA A 258 -1.04 15.98 -12.23
C ALA A 258 -0.52 17.31 -12.80
N ARG A 259 0.18 18.13 -11.98
CA ARG A 259 0.77 19.42 -12.38
C ARG A 259 2.30 19.45 -12.34
N GLN A 260 2.96 18.36 -11.98
CA GLN A 260 4.43 18.32 -12.01
C GLN A 260 4.90 18.13 -13.45
N GLU A 261 5.63 19.12 -13.98
CA GLU A 261 6.35 18.95 -15.24
C GLU A 261 7.47 17.93 -15.05
N LEU A 262 7.40 16.84 -15.81
CA LEU A 262 8.41 15.80 -15.77
C LEU A 262 9.71 16.28 -16.43
N PRO A 263 10.88 16.01 -15.82
CA PRO A 263 12.15 16.24 -16.49
C PRO A 263 12.20 15.51 -17.83
N THR A 264 12.71 16.16 -18.87
CA THR A 264 12.77 15.56 -20.23
C THR A 264 13.53 14.23 -20.25
N SER A 265 14.50 14.06 -19.36
CA SER A 265 15.23 12.80 -19.19
C SER A 265 14.34 11.65 -18.70
N TRP A 266 13.38 11.93 -17.80
CA TRP A 266 12.44 10.94 -17.29
C TRP A 266 11.40 10.55 -18.34
N THR A 267 10.94 11.52 -19.15
CA THR A 267 10.06 11.24 -20.30
C THR A 267 10.74 10.33 -21.31
N LYS A 268 11.99 10.62 -21.68
CA LYS A 268 12.79 9.77 -22.59
C LYS A 268 13.01 8.36 -22.03
N LEU A 269 13.31 8.25 -20.72
CA LEU A 269 13.44 6.95 -20.06
C LEU A 269 12.14 6.15 -20.16
N SER A 270 11.00 6.77 -19.81
CA SER A 270 9.67 6.12 -19.88
C SER A 270 9.35 5.63 -21.29
N GLU A 271 9.56 6.47 -22.30
CA GLU A 271 9.34 6.11 -23.71
C GLU A 271 10.22 4.93 -24.13
N ASN A 272 11.53 4.99 -23.87
CA ASN A 272 12.46 3.93 -24.24
C ASN A 272 12.14 2.60 -23.56
N VAL A 273 11.84 2.62 -22.25
CA VAL A 273 11.43 1.45 -21.47
C VAL A 273 10.17 0.81 -22.08
N LYS A 274 9.15 1.61 -22.41
CA LYS A 274 7.89 1.15 -23.01
C LYS A 274 8.07 0.62 -24.44
N THR A 275 8.97 1.20 -25.23
CA THR A 275 9.24 0.76 -26.61
C THR A 275 10.16 -0.46 -26.72
N SER A 276 10.68 -0.98 -25.60
CA SER A 276 11.61 -2.12 -25.59
C SER A 276 11.04 -3.42 -26.19
N GLY A 277 9.70 -3.56 -26.20
CA GLY A 277 9.00 -4.75 -26.69
C GLY A 277 9.17 -6.01 -25.81
N ARG A 278 9.87 -5.91 -24.69
CA ARG A 278 10.09 -7.01 -23.75
C ARG A 278 8.98 -7.05 -22.69
N PRO A 279 8.60 -8.23 -22.18
CA PRO A 279 7.61 -8.34 -21.10
C PRO A 279 8.10 -7.70 -19.79
N TYR A 280 9.41 -7.73 -19.55
CA TYR A 280 10.08 -7.05 -18.44
C TYR A 280 11.52 -6.66 -18.84
N LEU A 281 12.11 -5.78 -18.05
CA LEU A 281 13.50 -5.31 -18.11
C LEU A 281 14.13 -5.47 -16.73
N HIS A 282 15.45 -5.68 -16.70
CA HIS A 282 16.20 -5.58 -15.46
C HIS A 282 16.46 -4.11 -15.10
N VAL A 283 16.66 -3.80 -13.82
CA VAL A 283 16.99 -2.42 -13.39
C VAL A 283 18.22 -1.92 -14.10
N ARG A 284 19.20 -2.80 -14.34
CA ARG A 284 20.41 -2.48 -15.11
C ARG A 284 20.12 -2.06 -16.55
N ASP A 285 19.19 -2.72 -17.23
CA ASP A 285 18.78 -2.32 -18.59
C ASP A 285 18.20 -0.89 -18.58
N CYS A 286 17.40 -0.56 -17.57
CA CYS A 286 16.84 0.78 -17.38
C CYS A 286 17.92 1.81 -17.05
N GLN A 287 18.96 1.44 -16.30
CA GLN A 287 20.10 2.30 -16.00
C GLN A 287 20.91 2.62 -17.26
N ASP A 288 21.14 1.64 -18.13
CA ASP A 288 21.83 1.86 -19.41
C ASP A 288 21.04 2.82 -20.31
N VAL A 289 19.72 2.63 -20.38
CA VAL A 289 18.82 3.55 -21.10
C VAL A 289 18.83 4.96 -20.47
N GLY A 290 18.82 5.05 -19.15
CA GLY A 290 18.88 6.32 -18.41
C GLY A 290 20.22 7.05 -18.61
N ALA A 291 21.33 6.32 -18.62
CA ALA A 291 22.66 6.88 -18.87
C ALA A 291 22.75 7.49 -20.27
N ALA A 292 22.16 6.85 -21.28
CA ALA A 292 22.04 7.41 -22.63
C ALA A 292 21.19 8.70 -22.68
N ALA A 293 20.28 8.89 -21.72
CA ALA A 293 19.51 10.11 -21.53
C ALA A 293 20.19 11.14 -20.59
N GLY A 294 21.42 10.87 -20.13
CA GLY A 294 22.19 11.74 -19.24
C GLY A 294 21.79 11.65 -17.76
N MET A 295 21.13 10.58 -17.33
CA MET A 295 20.69 10.36 -15.96
C MET A 295 21.75 9.63 -15.13
N LYS A 296 21.80 9.92 -13.82
CA LYS A 296 22.55 9.10 -12.85
C LYS A 296 21.72 7.89 -12.44
N GLU A 297 22.37 6.83 -11.96
CA GLU A 297 21.70 5.60 -11.51
C GLU A 297 20.61 5.86 -10.45
N SER A 298 20.88 6.73 -9.47
CA SER A 298 19.90 7.13 -8.44
C SER A 298 18.67 7.84 -9.04
N ASP A 299 18.88 8.66 -10.08
CA ASP A 299 17.81 9.38 -10.74
C ASP A 299 16.92 8.43 -11.55
N VAL A 300 17.50 7.36 -12.09
CA VAL A 300 16.75 6.29 -12.77
C VAL A 300 15.85 5.54 -11.80
N LEU A 301 16.36 5.14 -10.62
CA LEU A 301 15.54 4.46 -9.61
C LEU A 301 14.38 5.34 -9.10
N ASN A 302 14.65 6.62 -8.88
CA ASN A 302 13.61 7.59 -8.51
C ASN A 302 12.57 7.77 -9.64
N ALA A 303 13.02 7.84 -10.89
CA ALA A 303 12.13 7.92 -12.04
C ALA A 303 11.26 6.66 -12.18
N LEU A 304 11.83 5.46 -12.05
CA LEU A 304 11.08 4.20 -12.09
C LEU A 304 10.05 4.12 -10.96
N SER A 305 10.42 4.53 -9.75
CA SER A 305 9.51 4.57 -8.60
C SER A 305 8.35 5.54 -8.84
N TYR A 306 8.64 6.72 -9.40
CA TYR A 306 7.61 7.67 -9.80
C TYR A 306 6.68 7.11 -10.89
N LEU A 307 7.25 6.53 -11.95
CA LEU A 307 6.49 5.92 -13.03
C LEU A 307 5.59 4.79 -12.51
N HIS A 308 6.05 4.01 -11.54
CA HIS A 308 5.25 2.99 -10.86
C HIS A 308 4.07 3.60 -10.08
N VAL A 309 4.32 4.63 -9.27
CA VAL A 309 3.27 5.32 -8.49
C VAL A 309 2.22 5.98 -9.38
N THR A 310 2.64 6.56 -10.52
CA THR A 310 1.72 7.12 -11.53
C THR A 310 1.03 6.04 -12.38
N GLY A 311 1.38 4.77 -12.22
CA GLY A 311 0.76 3.64 -12.93
C GLY A 311 1.26 3.42 -14.35
N GLN A 312 2.31 4.11 -14.79
CA GLN A 312 2.86 3.97 -16.13
C GLN A 312 3.64 2.68 -16.37
N ILE A 313 4.17 2.07 -15.29
CA ILE A 313 4.90 0.80 -15.29
C ILE A 313 4.60 0.03 -13.99
N LEU A 314 5.05 -1.21 -13.86
CA LEU A 314 5.09 -1.93 -12.57
C LEU A 314 6.54 -2.15 -12.13
N PHE A 315 6.87 -1.71 -10.90
CA PHE A 315 8.20 -1.86 -10.30
C PHE A 315 8.07 -2.03 -8.78
N TYR A 316 8.07 -3.29 -8.33
CA TYR A 316 7.85 -3.66 -6.93
C TYR A 316 9.17 -3.99 -6.22
N ASN A 317 10.06 -3.01 -6.12
CA ASN A 317 11.42 -3.22 -5.62
C ASN A 317 11.54 -3.62 -4.13
N HIS A 318 10.45 -3.48 -3.37
CA HIS A 318 10.37 -3.83 -1.95
C HIS A 318 9.89 -5.27 -1.73
N ILE A 319 9.46 -5.97 -2.78
CA ILE A 319 8.98 -7.35 -2.69
C ILE A 319 10.14 -8.29 -3.00
N ARG A 320 10.38 -9.24 -2.10
CA ARG A 320 11.43 -10.24 -2.27
C ARG A 320 11.24 -11.03 -3.56
N GLY A 321 12.26 -11.06 -4.42
CA GLY A 321 12.23 -11.69 -5.75
C GLY A 321 11.71 -10.79 -6.87
N MET A 322 11.38 -9.53 -6.58
CA MET A 322 10.91 -8.53 -7.55
C MET A 322 11.85 -7.30 -7.64
N GLU A 323 12.96 -7.29 -6.90
CA GLU A 323 13.84 -6.14 -6.68
C GLU A 323 14.44 -5.56 -7.97
N ASP A 324 14.70 -6.45 -8.93
CA ASP A 324 15.38 -6.14 -10.19
C ASP A 324 14.44 -6.13 -11.41
N LEU A 325 13.14 -6.33 -11.23
CA LEU A 325 12.20 -6.51 -12.36
C LEU A 325 11.33 -5.27 -12.59
N VAL A 326 11.43 -4.71 -13.79
CA VAL A 326 10.60 -3.59 -14.29
C VAL A 326 9.69 -4.09 -15.40
N PHE A 327 8.38 -3.96 -15.26
CA PHE A 327 7.41 -4.33 -16.29
C PHE A 327 6.91 -3.07 -17.02
N PRO A 328 7.28 -2.88 -18.31
CA PRO A 328 6.90 -1.68 -19.05
C PRO A 328 5.39 -1.57 -19.31
N ASP A 329 4.72 -2.71 -19.49
CA ASP A 329 3.28 -2.80 -19.71
C ASP A 329 2.57 -3.15 -18.38
N PRO A 330 1.87 -2.21 -17.72
CA PRO A 330 1.15 -2.50 -16.49
C PRO A 330 -0.04 -3.46 -16.68
N THR A 331 -0.49 -3.68 -17.92
CA THR A 331 -1.58 -4.62 -18.23
C THR A 331 -1.10 -6.08 -18.33
N ILE A 332 0.21 -6.33 -18.23
CA ILE A 332 0.76 -7.69 -18.35
C ILE A 332 0.18 -8.65 -17.31
N ILE A 333 -0.04 -8.16 -16.08
CA ILE A 333 -0.63 -8.95 -15.01
C ILE A 333 -2.13 -9.19 -15.24
N LEU A 334 -2.82 -8.25 -15.89
CA LEU A 334 -4.23 -8.38 -16.26
C LEU A 334 -4.43 -9.50 -17.29
N LYS A 335 -3.52 -9.61 -18.26
CA LYS A 335 -3.53 -10.70 -19.27
C LYS A 335 -3.43 -12.07 -18.61
N LEU A 336 -2.65 -12.21 -17.54
CA LEU A 336 -2.56 -13.44 -16.75
C LEU A 336 -3.84 -13.66 -15.94
N PHE A 337 -4.32 -12.63 -15.24
CA PHE A 337 -5.51 -12.74 -14.40
C PHE A 337 -6.76 -13.13 -15.20
N LYS A 338 -6.93 -12.62 -16.43
CA LYS A 338 -8.04 -13.03 -17.33
C LYS A 338 -8.05 -14.51 -17.71
N GLN A 339 -6.91 -15.19 -17.60
CA GLN A 339 -6.76 -16.62 -17.90
C GLN A 339 -6.90 -17.49 -16.65
N ILE A 340 -6.49 -16.95 -15.49
CA ILE A 340 -6.42 -17.69 -14.21
C ILE A 340 -7.71 -17.53 -13.39
N PHE A 341 -8.17 -16.29 -13.23
CA PHE A 341 -9.29 -15.94 -12.36
C PHE A 341 -10.50 -15.60 -13.22
N ARG A 342 -11.49 -16.48 -13.27
CA ARG A 342 -12.65 -16.32 -14.15
C ARG A 342 -13.95 -16.75 -13.47
N HIS A 343 -14.99 -15.96 -13.61
CA HIS A 343 -16.32 -16.35 -13.12
C HIS A 343 -16.94 -17.52 -13.92
N ASP A 344 -16.53 -17.71 -15.17
CA ASP A 344 -16.96 -18.76 -16.10
C ASP A 344 -15.90 -19.87 -16.26
N GLN A 345 -15.07 -20.07 -15.23
CA GLN A 345 -13.89 -20.93 -15.26
C GLN A 345 -14.15 -22.35 -15.77
N PRO A 346 -15.21 -23.08 -15.35
CA PRO A 346 -15.48 -24.42 -15.87
C PRO A 346 -15.64 -24.44 -17.40
N ALA A 347 -16.48 -23.56 -17.94
CA ALA A 347 -16.76 -23.48 -19.38
C ALA A 347 -15.52 -23.02 -20.18
N TYR A 348 -14.74 -22.09 -19.64
CA TYR A 348 -13.48 -21.65 -20.26
C TYR A 348 -12.46 -22.79 -20.34
N LEU A 349 -12.34 -23.59 -19.27
CA LEU A 349 -11.43 -24.74 -19.23
C LEU A 349 -11.87 -25.85 -20.19
N ASP A 350 -13.18 -26.04 -20.41
CA ASP A 350 -13.72 -26.97 -21.41
C ASP A 350 -13.33 -26.53 -22.83
N SER A 351 -13.58 -25.28 -23.19
CA SER A 351 -13.17 -24.72 -24.49
C SER A 351 -11.66 -24.81 -24.70
N LYS A 352 -10.86 -24.59 -23.65
CA LYS A 352 -9.40 -24.76 -23.72
C LYS A 352 -9.01 -26.21 -23.95
N ALA A 353 -9.64 -27.16 -23.26
CA ALA A 353 -9.37 -28.59 -23.45
C ALA A 353 -9.60 -29.04 -24.90
N GLU A 354 -10.62 -28.49 -25.58
CA GLU A 354 -10.91 -28.76 -26.99
C GLU A 354 -9.83 -28.23 -27.95
N SER A 355 -9.15 -27.15 -27.58
CA SER A 355 -8.05 -26.56 -28.38
C SER A 355 -6.72 -27.30 -28.23
N LEU A 356 -6.60 -28.20 -27.25
CA LEU A 356 -5.38 -28.98 -27.00
C LEU A 356 -5.33 -30.23 -27.88
N SER A 357 -4.11 -30.69 -28.15
CA SER A 357 -3.91 -31.94 -28.87
C SER A 357 -4.47 -33.13 -28.08
N GLU A 358 -4.84 -34.21 -28.77
CA GLU A 358 -5.59 -35.33 -28.18
C GLU A 358 -4.89 -35.96 -26.96
N HIS A 359 -3.57 -36.12 -27.01
CA HIS A 359 -2.78 -36.68 -25.90
C HIS A 359 -2.69 -35.70 -24.70
N THR A 360 -2.60 -34.40 -24.95
CA THR A 360 -2.55 -33.38 -23.89
C THR A 360 -3.91 -33.19 -23.23
N ARG A 361 -4.99 -33.34 -24.00
CA ARG A 361 -6.38 -33.14 -23.56
C ARG A 361 -6.76 -34.10 -22.42
N ALA A 362 -6.40 -35.38 -22.52
CA ALA A 362 -6.71 -36.36 -21.48
C ALA A 362 -6.10 -35.97 -20.12
N GLN A 363 -4.79 -35.64 -20.12
CA GLN A 363 -4.10 -35.17 -18.91
C GLN A 363 -4.70 -33.86 -18.39
N PHE A 364 -5.03 -32.93 -19.28
CA PHE A 364 -5.60 -31.64 -18.90
C PHE A 364 -6.98 -31.78 -18.24
N VAL A 365 -7.82 -32.72 -18.69
CA VAL A 365 -9.13 -33.00 -18.09
C VAL A 365 -8.98 -33.58 -16.68
N GLU A 366 -8.00 -34.46 -16.45
CA GLU A 366 -7.70 -35.00 -15.13
C GLU A 366 -7.14 -33.91 -14.19
N ASP A 367 -6.16 -33.14 -14.67
CA ASP A 367 -5.57 -32.01 -13.94
C ASP A 367 -6.65 -30.98 -13.57
N ARG A 368 -7.59 -30.69 -14.49
CA ARG A 368 -8.74 -29.81 -14.25
C ARG A 368 -9.63 -30.33 -13.13
N ALA A 369 -10.00 -31.61 -13.17
CA ALA A 369 -10.87 -32.20 -12.14
C ALA A 369 -10.21 -32.14 -10.76
N SER A 370 -8.90 -32.39 -10.69
CA SER A 370 -8.10 -32.21 -9.48
C SER A 370 -8.06 -30.75 -9.03
N PHE A 371 -7.85 -29.83 -9.96
CA PHE A 371 -7.79 -28.39 -9.70
C PHE A 371 -9.10 -27.85 -9.11
N LEU A 372 -10.24 -28.12 -9.75
CA LEU A 372 -11.56 -27.67 -9.27
C LEU A 372 -11.95 -28.29 -7.93
N LYS A 373 -11.37 -29.44 -7.57
CA LYS A 373 -11.63 -30.12 -6.29
C LYS A 373 -10.72 -29.63 -5.17
N THR A 374 -9.47 -29.26 -5.47
CA THR A 374 -8.42 -29.06 -4.46
C THR A 374 -7.80 -27.67 -4.48
N GLY A 375 -8.13 -26.84 -5.47
CA GLY A 375 -7.48 -25.56 -5.76
C GLY A 375 -6.01 -25.66 -6.19
N ARG A 376 -5.45 -26.88 -6.33
CA ARG A 376 -4.04 -27.12 -6.68
C ARG A 376 -3.86 -27.26 -8.18
N ALA A 377 -3.08 -26.35 -8.76
CA ALA A 377 -2.65 -26.45 -10.15
C ALA A 377 -1.28 -27.15 -10.25
N SER A 378 -1.21 -28.19 -11.08
CA SER A 378 0.05 -28.84 -11.45
C SER A 378 0.83 -27.98 -12.45
N ASP A 379 2.15 -28.20 -12.57
CA ASP A 379 2.97 -27.50 -13.56
C ASP A 379 2.52 -27.78 -14.99
N SER A 380 2.07 -29.00 -15.28
CA SER A 380 1.48 -29.39 -16.57
C SER A 380 0.20 -28.61 -16.85
N PHE A 381 -0.69 -28.48 -15.86
CA PHE A 381 -1.91 -27.71 -15.99
C PHE A 381 -1.63 -26.24 -16.27
N MET A 382 -0.74 -25.62 -15.50
CA MET A 382 -0.36 -24.22 -15.67
C MET A 382 0.28 -23.95 -17.03
N LYS A 383 1.16 -24.84 -17.49
CA LYS A 383 1.79 -24.72 -18.82
C LYS A 383 0.75 -24.80 -19.94
N ASN A 384 -0.20 -25.73 -19.85
CA ASN A 384 -1.25 -25.88 -20.86
C ASN A 384 -2.29 -24.75 -20.81
N LEU A 385 -2.55 -24.20 -19.62
CA LEU A 385 -3.48 -23.09 -19.41
C LEU A 385 -2.93 -21.76 -19.94
N LEU A 386 -1.66 -21.46 -19.62
CA LEU A 386 -1.04 -20.16 -19.89
C LEU A 386 -0.25 -20.12 -21.22
N GLY A 387 0.15 -21.26 -21.77
CA GLY A 387 1.00 -21.33 -22.95
C GLY A 387 2.30 -20.55 -22.75
N ASP A 388 2.63 -19.67 -23.69
CA ASP A 388 3.84 -18.83 -23.65
C ASP A 388 3.88 -17.86 -22.45
N ASN A 389 2.72 -17.53 -21.87
CA ASN A 389 2.65 -16.64 -20.71
C ASN A 389 3.18 -17.27 -19.42
N ILE A 390 3.51 -18.57 -19.41
CA ILE A 390 4.04 -19.27 -18.24
C ILE A 390 5.37 -18.66 -17.74
N VAL A 391 6.20 -18.14 -18.65
CA VAL A 391 7.48 -17.50 -18.30
C VAL A 391 7.23 -16.20 -17.53
N THR A 392 6.29 -15.39 -18.02
CA THR A 392 5.86 -14.15 -17.37
C THR A 392 5.21 -14.45 -16.02
N PHE A 393 4.36 -15.48 -15.95
CA PHE A 393 3.73 -15.93 -14.71
C PHE A 393 4.78 -16.32 -13.65
N ASN A 394 5.80 -17.10 -14.03
CA ASN A 394 6.88 -17.50 -13.12
C ASN A 394 7.66 -16.30 -12.59
N SER A 395 7.88 -15.29 -13.44
CA SER A 395 8.54 -14.03 -13.06
C SER A 395 7.69 -13.20 -12.09
N LEU A 396 6.36 -13.27 -12.20
CA LEU A 396 5.40 -12.59 -11.32
C LEU A 396 4.98 -13.44 -10.11
N LEU A 397 5.48 -14.66 -9.97
CA LEU A 397 5.09 -15.56 -8.88
C LEU A 397 5.39 -14.98 -7.49
N PRO A 398 6.53 -14.30 -7.23
CA PRO A 398 6.78 -13.66 -5.94
C PRO A 398 5.74 -12.57 -5.62
N LEU A 399 5.37 -11.78 -6.64
CA LEU A 399 4.33 -10.76 -6.53
C LEU A 399 2.97 -11.39 -6.20
N MET A 400 2.57 -12.44 -6.93
CA MET A 400 1.31 -13.14 -6.68
C MET A 400 1.25 -13.74 -5.27
N LYS A 401 2.36 -14.29 -4.78
CA LYS A 401 2.47 -14.81 -3.40
C LYS A 401 2.38 -13.71 -2.35
N HIS A 402 3.05 -12.58 -2.58
CA HIS A 402 3.02 -11.43 -1.66
C HIS A 402 1.58 -11.01 -1.39
N PHE A 403 0.81 -10.87 -2.46
CA PHE A 403 -0.62 -10.57 -2.40
C PHE A 403 -1.47 -11.79 -1.98
N GLY A 404 -0.95 -13.01 -1.86
CA GLY A 404 -1.78 -14.18 -1.51
C GLY A 404 -2.78 -14.59 -2.61
N LEU A 405 -2.44 -14.32 -3.87
CA LEU A 405 -3.14 -14.90 -5.01
C LEU A 405 -2.75 -16.35 -5.27
N CYS A 406 -1.58 -16.80 -4.78
CA CYS A 406 -1.18 -18.19 -4.85
C CYS A 406 -0.23 -18.61 -3.71
N TYR A 407 -0.18 -19.92 -3.41
CA TYR A 407 0.70 -20.51 -2.38
C TYR A 407 1.77 -21.46 -2.98
N SER A 408 2.87 -21.72 -2.27
CA SER A 408 4.04 -22.48 -2.78
C SER A 408 3.89 -24.03 -2.71
N GLY A 409 4.71 -24.75 -3.48
CA GLY A 409 4.80 -26.22 -3.56
C GLY A 409 4.10 -26.80 -4.80
N SER A 410 2.86 -26.39 -5.00
CA SER A 410 2.08 -26.46 -6.24
C SER A 410 1.25 -25.17 -6.25
N VAL A 411 1.03 -24.55 -7.41
CA VAL A 411 0.33 -23.25 -7.46
C VAL A 411 -1.10 -23.47 -6.94
N ILE A 412 -1.35 -23.11 -5.69
CA ILE A 412 -2.68 -23.21 -5.09
C ILE A 412 -3.37 -21.88 -5.22
N PHE A 413 -4.56 -21.85 -5.79
CA PHE A 413 -5.39 -20.66 -5.87
C PHE A 413 -6.44 -20.67 -4.75
N PRO A 414 -6.32 -19.81 -3.73
CA PRO A 414 -7.26 -19.80 -2.61
C PRO A 414 -8.72 -19.59 -3.00
N THR A 415 -8.98 -18.90 -4.12
CA THR A 415 -10.34 -18.67 -4.64
C THR A 415 -11.06 -19.97 -4.99
N GLU A 416 -10.31 -21.01 -5.33
CA GLU A 416 -10.82 -22.32 -5.73
C GLU A 416 -10.81 -23.35 -4.59
N LEU A 417 -10.43 -22.95 -3.37
CA LEU A 417 -10.49 -23.85 -2.22
C LEU A 417 -11.95 -24.05 -1.78
N PRO A 418 -12.33 -25.28 -1.39
CA PRO A 418 -13.64 -25.52 -0.79
C PRO A 418 -13.76 -24.84 0.57
N ALA A 419 -14.98 -24.61 1.04
CA ALA A 419 -15.24 -24.19 2.42
C ALA A 419 -14.98 -25.34 3.40
N ALA A 420 -14.52 -25.01 4.61
CA ALA A 420 -14.23 -25.99 5.65
C ALA A 420 -15.47 -26.78 6.06
N GLN A 421 -15.35 -28.11 6.13
CA GLN A 421 -16.37 -28.93 6.78
C GLN A 421 -16.08 -29.01 8.29
N PRO A 422 -17.10 -28.87 9.16
CA PRO A 422 -16.92 -28.92 10.61
C PRO A 422 -16.17 -30.18 11.09
N ASP A 423 -16.47 -31.34 10.51
CA ASP A 423 -15.85 -32.62 10.87
C ASP A 423 -14.35 -32.67 10.49
N GLU A 424 -13.97 -32.03 9.38
CA GLU A 424 -12.56 -31.96 8.95
C GLU A 424 -11.76 -31.04 9.88
N VAL A 425 -12.35 -29.91 10.26
CA VAL A 425 -11.75 -29.00 11.24
C VAL A 425 -11.60 -29.70 12.58
N ALA A 426 -12.64 -30.36 13.09
CA ALA A 426 -12.60 -31.08 14.36
C ALA A 426 -11.55 -32.22 14.37
N ARG A 427 -11.36 -32.91 13.23
CA ARG A 427 -10.32 -33.93 13.07
C ARG A 427 -8.91 -33.33 13.10
N CYS A 428 -8.72 -32.15 12.52
CA CYS A 428 -7.41 -31.48 12.45
C CYS A 428 -7.10 -30.65 13.70
N TRP A 429 -8.12 -30.18 14.41
CA TRP A 429 -8.05 -29.33 15.59
C TRP A 429 -9.09 -29.77 16.65
N PRO A 430 -8.80 -30.84 17.42
CA PRO A 430 -9.74 -31.36 18.42
C PRO A 430 -10.12 -30.33 19.48
N GLU A 431 -11.32 -30.38 20.06
CA GLU A 431 -11.73 -29.40 21.09
C GLU A 431 -10.88 -29.46 22.36
N VAL A 432 -10.42 -30.66 22.73
CA VAL A 432 -9.60 -30.86 23.93
C VAL A 432 -8.13 -30.54 23.62
N VAL A 433 -7.57 -29.58 24.36
CA VAL A 433 -6.14 -29.27 24.32
C VAL A 433 -5.37 -30.45 24.95
N PRO A 434 -4.32 -30.99 24.30
CA PRO A 434 -3.52 -32.06 24.87
C PRO A 434 -2.94 -31.70 26.24
N SER A 435 -2.84 -32.69 27.15
CA SER A 435 -2.38 -32.47 28.53
C SER A 435 -0.99 -31.83 28.57
N GLY A 436 -0.86 -30.70 29.27
CA GLY A 436 0.38 -29.90 29.35
C GLY A 436 0.57 -28.88 28.21
N GLY A 437 -0.35 -28.81 27.24
CA GLY A 437 -0.37 -27.80 26.19
C GLY A 437 -1.19 -26.57 26.58
N GLU A 438 -0.84 -25.42 26.01
CA GLU A 438 -1.58 -24.17 26.10
C GLU A 438 -2.22 -23.85 24.74
N GLU A 439 -3.42 -23.26 24.73
CA GLU A 439 -4.03 -22.68 23.53
C GLU A 439 -4.08 -21.15 23.66
N ILE A 440 -3.32 -20.47 22.80
CA ILE A 440 -3.34 -19.01 22.66
C ILE A 440 -4.25 -18.65 21.49
N SER A 441 -5.16 -17.70 21.72
CA SER A 441 -6.02 -17.09 20.72
C SER A 441 -5.57 -15.67 20.43
N VAL A 442 -5.35 -15.37 19.15
CA VAL A 442 -5.16 -14.03 18.60
C VAL A 442 -6.43 -13.69 17.82
N THR A 443 -7.18 -12.71 18.29
CA THR A 443 -8.41 -12.24 17.65
C THR A 443 -8.23 -10.83 17.12
N ILE A 444 -8.66 -10.61 15.88
CA ILE A 444 -8.75 -9.28 15.25
C ILE A 444 -10.20 -9.02 14.93
N GLU A 445 -10.73 -7.87 15.33
CA GLU A 445 -12.10 -7.46 15.04
C GLU A 445 -12.14 -6.22 14.15
N TYR A 446 -13.03 -6.27 13.15
CA TYR A 446 -13.26 -5.18 12.22
C TYR A 446 -14.61 -4.52 12.49
N SER A 447 -14.68 -3.21 12.19
CA SER A 447 -15.92 -2.44 12.38
C SER A 447 -16.99 -2.69 11.31
N GLN A 448 -16.52 -3.25 10.20
CA GLN A 448 -17.24 -3.66 9.00
C GLN A 448 -16.52 -4.89 8.44
N GLU A 449 -17.05 -5.50 7.38
CA GLU A 449 -16.39 -6.62 6.72
C GLU A 449 -14.96 -6.24 6.30
N PRO A 450 -13.96 -7.11 6.52
CA PRO A 450 -12.59 -6.82 6.12
C PRO A 450 -12.49 -6.63 4.60
N PRO A 451 -11.48 -5.89 4.13
CA PRO A 451 -11.27 -5.73 2.70
C PRO A 451 -10.97 -7.07 2.05
N LEU A 452 -11.56 -7.27 0.86
CA LEU A 452 -11.32 -8.47 0.06
C LEU A 452 -9.83 -8.65 -0.24
N GLY A 453 -9.33 -9.88 -0.16
CA GLY A 453 -7.92 -10.20 -0.32
C GLY A 453 -7.14 -10.23 1.01
N LEU A 454 -7.65 -9.63 2.09
CA LEU A 454 -6.98 -9.68 3.40
C LEU A 454 -6.91 -11.11 3.94
N PRO A 455 -8.00 -11.91 3.98
CA PRO A 455 -7.94 -13.29 4.45
C PRO A 455 -6.93 -14.15 3.67
N GLU A 456 -6.92 -14.01 2.35
CA GLU A 456 -6.01 -14.75 1.46
C GLU A 456 -4.56 -14.34 1.65
N THR A 457 -4.32 -13.04 1.89
CA THR A 457 -2.99 -12.53 2.22
C THR A 457 -2.53 -13.10 3.56
N MET A 458 -3.39 -13.14 4.58
CA MET A 458 -3.07 -13.76 5.87
C MET A 458 -2.70 -15.24 5.72
N VAL A 459 -3.51 -16.01 4.99
CA VAL A 459 -3.22 -17.42 4.72
C VAL A 459 -1.89 -17.58 3.98
N SER A 460 -1.60 -16.75 2.97
CA SER A 460 -0.34 -16.79 2.22
C SER A 460 0.87 -16.66 3.15
N ARG A 461 0.77 -15.71 4.08
CA ARG A 461 1.86 -15.37 4.98
C ARG A 461 2.05 -16.45 6.05
N ILE A 462 0.96 -17.02 6.57
CA ILE A 462 1.01 -18.19 7.47
C ILE A 462 1.64 -19.40 6.77
N LEU A 463 1.26 -19.67 5.51
CA LEU A 463 1.83 -20.76 4.72
C LEU A 463 3.29 -20.52 4.30
N SER A 464 3.78 -19.28 4.38
CA SER A 464 5.17 -18.93 4.09
C SER A 464 6.12 -19.11 5.28
N MET A 465 5.59 -19.42 6.47
CA MET A 465 6.38 -19.71 7.66
C MET A 465 7.21 -20.99 7.45
N GLU A 466 8.44 -21.01 7.99
CA GLU A 466 9.38 -22.12 7.81
C GLU A 466 8.85 -23.44 8.40
N GLN A 467 9.22 -24.56 7.77
CA GLN A 467 8.91 -25.92 8.26
C GLN A 467 7.41 -26.21 8.46
N THR A 468 6.56 -25.67 7.58
CA THR A 468 5.10 -25.83 7.65
C THR A 468 4.61 -27.14 7.00
N THR A 469 4.07 -28.07 7.80
CA THR A 469 3.30 -29.21 7.30
C THR A 469 1.81 -28.87 7.27
N ARG A 470 1.18 -29.00 6.11
CA ARG A 470 -0.24 -28.64 5.90
C ARG A 470 -1.13 -29.79 6.35
N ARG A 471 -2.00 -29.55 7.33
CA ARG A 471 -2.99 -30.52 7.81
C ARG A 471 -4.37 -30.26 7.20
N LEU A 472 -4.76 -28.99 7.10
CA LEU A 472 -6.00 -28.56 6.46
C LEU A 472 -5.76 -27.25 5.70
N LEU A 473 -6.33 -27.15 4.50
CA LEU A 473 -6.28 -25.94 3.68
C LEU A 473 -7.62 -25.79 2.96
N THR A 474 -8.45 -24.90 3.49
CA THR A 474 -9.76 -24.54 2.93
C THR A 474 -9.83 -23.03 2.77
N LYS A 475 -10.91 -22.52 2.17
CA LYS A 475 -11.09 -21.09 1.90
C LYS A 475 -11.08 -20.22 3.16
N ASP A 476 -11.64 -20.74 4.24
CA ASP A 476 -11.96 -20.03 5.48
C ASP A 476 -11.24 -20.59 6.71
N THR A 477 -10.58 -21.76 6.60
CA THR A 477 -9.83 -22.39 7.69
C THR A 477 -8.53 -23.01 7.18
N VAL A 478 -7.43 -22.74 7.90
CA VAL A 478 -6.12 -23.31 7.59
C VAL A 478 -5.51 -23.86 8.85
N VAL A 479 -5.04 -25.11 8.81
CA VAL A 479 -4.32 -25.76 9.91
C VAL A 479 -2.95 -26.19 9.43
N VAL A 480 -1.92 -25.62 10.04
CA VAL A 480 -0.52 -25.92 9.77
C VAL A 480 0.18 -26.40 11.03
N HIS A 481 1.18 -27.23 10.84
CA HIS A 481 2.15 -27.60 11.85
C HIS A 481 3.46 -26.89 11.54
N VAL A 482 3.99 -26.09 12.47
CA VAL A 482 5.20 -25.29 12.24
C VAL A 482 6.37 -25.94 13.00
N GLY A 483 7.38 -26.41 12.27
CA GLY A 483 8.62 -26.92 12.86
C GLY A 483 8.65 -28.40 13.20
N GLU A 484 9.85 -28.89 13.56
CA GLU A 484 10.05 -30.29 13.98
C GLU A 484 9.64 -30.57 15.45
N ASN A 485 9.25 -29.53 16.24
CA ASN A 485 8.95 -29.63 17.68
C ASN A 485 7.67 -28.90 18.13
N SER A 486 6.57 -29.11 17.39
CA SER A 486 5.17 -29.16 17.87
C SER A 486 4.42 -27.88 18.28
N GLU A 487 4.32 -26.91 17.37
CA GLU A 487 3.24 -25.92 17.43
C GLU A 487 2.28 -26.07 16.24
N ASP A 488 1.03 -26.41 16.55
CA ASP A 488 -0.05 -26.35 15.56
C ASP A 488 -0.60 -24.91 15.55
N VAL A 489 -0.81 -24.36 14.35
CA VAL A 489 -1.43 -23.06 14.13
C VAL A 489 -2.67 -23.25 13.28
N MET A 490 -3.81 -22.76 13.77
CA MET A 490 -5.06 -22.69 13.03
C MET A 490 -5.43 -21.24 12.77
N TYR A 491 -5.72 -20.90 11.52
CA TYR A 491 -6.32 -19.63 11.12
C TYR A 491 -7.77 -19.86 10.70
N ARG A 492 -8.67 -18.97 11.11
CA ARG A 492 -10.08 -18.96 10.75
C ARG A 492 -10.56 -17.55 10.42
N HIS A 493 -11.24 -17.44 9.28
CA HIS A 493 -11.89 -16.22 8.83
C HIS A 493 -13.38 -16.20 9.20
N PHE A 494 -13.86 -15.04 9.66
CA PHE A 494 -15.28 -14.75 9.87
C PHE A 494 -15.64 -13.39 9.25
N PRO A 495 -16.93 -13.11 8.97
CA PRO A 495 -17.34 -11.88 8.30
C PRO A 495 -16.87 -10.57 8.96
N THR A 496 -16.61 -10.54 10.26
CA THR A 496 -16.18 -9.34 10.98
C THR A 496 -14.96 -9.55 11.87
N ARG A 497 -14.31 -10.72 11.81
CA ARG A 497 -13.14 -11.02 12.63
C ARG A 497 -12.23 -12.08 12.01
N GLU A 498 -10.95 -11.99 12.32
CA GLU A 498 -9.99 -13.08 12.11
C GLU A 498 -9.65 -13.72 13.46
N GLU A 499 -9.51 -15.03 13.48
CA GLU A 499 -9.11 -15.79 14.66
C GLU A 499 -7.92 -16.68 14.31
N ILE A 500 -6.84 -16.57 15.06
CA ILE A 500 -5.70 -17.47 14.98
C ILE A 500 -5.53 -18.16 16.32
N ARG A 501 -5.50 -19.48 16.30
CA ARG A 501 -5.26 -20.31 17.47
C ARG A 501 -3.94 -21.01 17.35
N ILE A 502 -3.20 -21.06 18.45
CA ILE A 502 -1.86 -21.61 18.52
C ILE A 502 -1.83 -22.60 19.68
N ARG A 503 -1.41 -23.84 19.41
CA ARG A 503 -1.29 -24.89 20.42
C ARG A 503 0.14 -25.38 20.49
N GLY A 504 0.66 -25.47 21.71
CA GLY A 504 2.00 -25.99 21.98
C GLY A 504 2.31 -25.93 23.47
N GLU A 505 3.55 -26.21 23.84
CA GLU A 505 4.04 -25.93 25.20
C GLU A 505 3.98 -24.41 25.48
N PRO A 506 3.66 -23.96 26.70
CA PRO A 506 3.36 -22.54 27.00
C PRO A 506 4.36 -21.53 26.41
N GLU A 507 5.65 -21.63 26.75
CA GLU A 507 6.66 -20.69 26.24
C GLU A 507 6.82 -20.74 24.71
N LYS A 508 6.67 -21.93 24.11
CA LYS A 508 6.78 -22.09 22.66
C LYS A 508 5.54 -21.57 21.94
N ALA A 509 4.35 -21.78 22.49
CA ALA A 509 3.11 -21.21 22.00
C ALA A 509 3.17 -19.68 22.00
N TRP A 510 3.66 -19.06 23.08
CA TRP A 510 3.85 -17.61 23.14
C TRP A 510 4.91 -17.12 22.14
N ARG A 511 6.03 -17.84 21.97
CA ARG A 511 7.02 -17.53 20.91
C ARG A 511 6.41 -17.62 19.50
N GLN A 512 5.55 -18.61 19.28
CA GLN A 512 4.84 -18.77 18.03
C GLN A 512 3.81 -17.64 17.82
N ALA A 513 3.12 -17.20 18.88
CA ALA A 513 2.24 -16.03 18.85
C ALA A 513 2.99 -14.74 18.45
N GLN A 514 4.23 -14.57 18.92
CA GLN A 514 5.08 -13.46 18.46
C GLN A 514 5.44 -13.56 16.98
N THR A 515 5.72 -14.77 16.50
CA THR A 515 6.04 -15.00 15.09
C THR A 515 4.82 -14.70 14.22
N VAL A 516 3.64 -15.20 14.61
CA VAL A 516 2.36 -14.90 13.95
C VAL A 516 2.08 -13.40 13.96
N ALA A 517 2.27 -12.71 15.09
CA ALA A 517 2.10 -11.26 15.18
C ALA A 517 2.98 -10.48 14.17
N LYS A 518 4.25 -10.89 14.01
CA LYS A 518 5.17 -10.29 13.01
C LYS A 518 4.70 -10.53 11.58
N VAL A 519 4.21 -11.74 11.30
CA VAL A 519 3.69 -12.13 9.98
C VAL A 519 2.44 -11.33 9.62
N MET A 520 1.56 -11.07 10.59
CA MET A 520 0.32 -10.30 10.41
C MET A 520 0.56 -8.81 10.19
N GLU A 521 1.58 -8.23 10.83
CA GLU A 521 1.94 -6.81 10.61
C GLU A 521 2.28 -6.54 9.16
N ALA A 522 3.03 -7.43 8.51
CA ALA A 522 3.33 -7.34 7.10
C ALA A 522 2.07 -7.40 6.22
N CYS A 523 1.00 -8.09 6.66
CA CYS A 523 -0.30 -8.06 5.96
C CYS A 523 -0.94 -6.68 6.06
N TRP A 524 -1.02 -6.10 7.26
CA TRP A 524 -1.64 -4.78 7.46
C TRP A 524 -0.90 -3.66 6.75
N ASP A 525 0.38 -3.85 6.49
CA ASP A 525 1.16 -2.94 5.66
C ASP A 525 0.64 -2.78 4.22
N GLU A 526 -0.08 -3.77 3.70
CA GLU A 526 -0.79 -3.72 2.41
C GLU A 526 -2.14 -2.98 2.51
N PHE A 527 -2.70 -2.86 3.72
CA PHE A 527 -3.97 -2.19 4.01
C PHE A 527 -3.76 -1.03 4.99
N PRO A 528 -2.95 -0.02 4.63
CA PRO A 528 -2.45 0.97 5.57
C PRO A 528 -3.54 1.87 6.17
N ALA A 529 -4.74 1.90 5.60
CA ALA A 529 -5.87 2.70 6.08
C ALA A 529 -6.96 1.84 6.75
N LEU A 530 -6.71 0.55 6.97
CA LEU A 530 -7.63 -0.36 7.67
C LEU A 530 -7.56 -0.12 9.19
N TYR A 531 -8.72 0.03 9.81
CA TYR A 531 -8.87 0.05 11.25
C TYR A 531 -9.36 -1.31 11.78
N SER A 532 -8.69 -1.81 12.82
CA SER A 532 -9.08 -3.03 13.52
C SER A 532 -8.66 -2.96 14.99
N SER A 533 -9.48 -3.53 15.87
CA SER A 533 -9.09 -3.82 17.25
C SER A 533 -8.52 -5.23 17.34
N ASN A 534 -7.64 -5.48 18.31
CA ASN A 534 -7.03 -6.79 18.50
C ASN A 534 -6.98 -7.19 19.97
N SER A 535 -6.97 -8.49 20.20
CA SER A 535 -6.77 -9.10 21.52
C SER A 535 -6.01 -10.43 21.39
N VAL A 536 -5.15 -10.70 22.36
CA VAL A 536 -4.40 -11.94 22.49
C VAL A 536 -4.58 -12.47 23.90
N GLY A 537 -4.95 -13.73 24.03
CA GLY A 537 -5.11 -14.35 25.34
C GLY A 537 -5.14 -15.87 25.23
N SER A 538 -4.91 -16.54 26.35
CA SER A 538 -5.06 -18.00 26.45
C SER A 538 -6.39 -18.33 27.14
N GLY A 539 -6.98 -19.48 26.81
CA GLY A 539 -8.36 -19.84 27.22
C GLY A 539 -8.65 -19.78 28.73
N GLU A 540 -7.60 -19.84 29.57
CA GLU A 540 -7.68 -19.80 31.04
C GLU A 540 -7.24 -18.44 31.64
N THR A 541 -6.91 -17.44 30.81
CA THR A 541 -6.23 -16.21 31.24
C THR A 541 -7.15 -15.15 31.84
N THR A 542 -6.63 -14.38 32.80
CA THR A 542 -7.37 -13.31 33.50
C THR A 542 -7.30 -11.97 32.76
N LYS A 543 -6.30 -11.77 31.89
CA LYS A 543 -6.06 -10.53 31.15
C LYS A 543 -5.80 -10.80 29.67
N SER A 544 -6.50 -10.05 28.80
CA SER A 544 -6.17 -9.97 27.38
C SER A 544 -5.03 -8.99 27.13
N LEU A 545 -4.11 -9.37 26.25
CA LEU A 545 -2.98 -8.58 25.78
C LEU A 545 -3.27 -8.02 24.38
N THR A 546 -2.55 -6.97 24.01
CA THR A 546 -2.55 -6.47 22.62
C THR A 546 -1.44 -7.13 21.82
N ILE A 547 -1.57 -7.18 20.50
CA ILE A 547 -0.53 -7.66 19.58
C ILE A 547 0.76 -6.83 19.76
N GLU A 548 0.62 -5.54 20.04
CA GLU A 548 1.74 -4.66 20.37
C GLU A 548 2.48 -5.09 21.65
N ALA A 549 1.77 -5.56 22.67
CA ALA A 549 2.38 -6.10 23.89
C ALA A 549 3.09 -7.44 23.59
N VAL A 550 2.44 -8.33 22.84
CA VAL A 550 3.01 -9.63 22.43
C VAL A 550 4.35 -9.48 21.73
N ARG A 551 4.51 -8.45 20.88
CA ARG A 551 5.76 -8.22 20.15
C ARG A 551 6.93 -7.79 21.03
N ARG A 552 6.67 -7.11 22.13
CA ARG A 552 7.70 -6.38 22.91
C ARG A 552 8.28 -7.19 24.05
N HIS A 553 7.50 -8.11 24.62
CA HIS A 553 7.90 -8.87 25.79
C HIS A 553 8.42 -10.24 25.39
N VAL A 554 9.35 -10.80 26.16
CA VAL A 554 9.81 -12.17 25.93
C VAL A 554 8.69 -13.17 26.30
N PRO A 555 8.65 -14.38 25.72
CA PRO A 555 7.57 -15.34 25.97
C PRO A 555 7.27 -15.61 27.45
N GLY A 556 8.28 -15.69 28.30
CA GLY A 556 8.09 -15.87 29.74
C GLY A 556 7.43 -14.67 30.45
N ASP A 557 7.64 -13.45 29.95
CA ASP A 557 6.92 -12.27 30.44
C ASP A 557 5.46 -12.30 29.99
N LEU A 558 5.20 -12.65 28.73
CA LEU A 558 3.84 -12.75 28.19
C LEU A 558 2.97 -13.76 28.95
N LEU A 559 3.54 -14.92 29.29
CA LEU A 559 2.89 -15.92 30.11
C LEU A 559 2.48 -15.31 31.47
N ARG A 560 3.43 -14.73 32.20
CA ARG A 560 3.16 -14.06 33.50
C ARG A 560 2.17 -12.91 33.37
N MET A 561 2.21 -12.16 32.27
CA MET A 561 1.31 -11.05 32.01
C MET A 561 -0.12 -11.53 31.80
N SER A 562 -0.29 -12.63 31.06
CA SER A 562 -1.60 -13.22 30.80
C SER A 562 -2.25 -13.82 32.05
N GLU A 563 -1.45 -14.35 32.97
CA GLU A 563 -1.85 -14.79 34.31
C GLU A 563 -2.11 -13.64 35.29
N GLY A 564 -1.72 -12.41 34.94
CA GLY A 564 -1.83 -11.24 35.80
C GLY A 564 -0.76 -11.15 36.90
N ASN A 565 0.27 -12.00 36.85
CA ASN A 565 1.36 -12.10 37.84
C ASN A 565 2.64 -11.37 37.40
N TRP A 566 2.55 -10.50 36.38
CA TRP A 566 3.72 -9.78 35.89
C TRP A 566 3.93 -8.47 36.66
N GLU A 567 5.08 -8.40 37.33
CA GLU A 567 5.61 -7.17 37.92
C GLU A 567 6.55 -6.52 36.91
N ARG A 568 6.35 -5.23 36.66
CA ARG A 568 7.22 -4.45 35.77
C ARG A 568 8.63 -4.40 36.40
N PRO A 569 9.68 -4.87 35.72
CA PRO A 569 11.03 -4.80 36.27
C PRO A 569 11.44 -3.35 36.54
N LEU A 570 12.00 -3.09 37.73
CA LEU A 570 12.38 -1.74 38.20
C LEU A 570 13.52 -1.10 37.40
N ASP A 571 14.31 -1.90 36.66
CA ASP A 571 15.54 -1.48 35.97
C ASP A 571 15.60 -1.98 34.51
N ILE A 572 14.64 -1.58 33.67
CA ILE A 572 14.86 -1.61 32.21
C ILE A 572 15.04 -0.15 31.78
N PRO A 573 16.27 0.30 31.45
CA PRO A 573 16.41 1.47 30.58
C PRO A 573 15.58 1.17 29.34
N ASP A 574 14.97 2.15 28.67
CA ASP A 574 14.30 1.95 27.38
C ASP A 574 15.25 1.30 26.36
N ILE A 575 15.43 -0.02 26.42
CA ILE A 575 16.27 -0.79 25.52
C ILE A 575 15.40 -0.93 24.28
N ARG A 576 15.52 0.06 23.42
CA ARG A 576 15.21 -0.07 22.00
C ARG A 576 16.06 -1.23 21.50
N THR A 577 15.45 -2.38 21.27
CA THR A 577 16.03 -3.40 20.42
C THR A 577 16.27 -2.74 19.04
N PRO A 578 17.52 -2.69 18.54
CA PRO A 578 17.84 -2.01 17.28
C PRO A 578 17.03 -2.52 16.08
N ASP A 579 16.61 -3.80 16.12
CA ASP A 579 15.83 -4.45 15.06
C ASP A 579 14.37 -3.96 14.98
N ASP A 580 13.80 -3.39 16.04
CA ASP A 580 12.41 -2.87 16.05
C ASP A 580 12.33 -1.36 15.74
N ALA A 581 13.47 -0.68 15.68
CA ALA A 581 13.51 0.79 15.74
C ALA A 581 13.28 1.50 14.40
N ILE A 582 13.37 0.83 13.25
CA ILE A 582 12.91 1.39 11.97
C ILE A 582 11.61 0.69 11.54
N GLY A 583 10.53 0.97 12.27
CA GLY A 583 9.19 0.74 11.72
C GLY A 583 8.98 1.62 10.48
N LYS A 584 8.14 1.17 9.54
CA LYS A 584 7.73 1.88 8.30
C LYS A 584 7.25 3.33 8.53
N TYR A 585 6.85 3.65 9.75
CA TYR A 585 6.39 4.96 10.17
C TYR A 585 7.26 5.64 11.23
N PHE A 586 8.46 5.14 11.54
CA PHE A 586 9.33 5.71 12.58
C PHE A 586 9.54 7.22 12.37
N ILE A 587 9.98 7.58 11.17
CA ILE A 587 10.19 8.98 10.80
C ILE A 587 8.86 9.74 10.68
N ASP A 588 7.81 9.11 10.15
CA ASP A 588 6.49 9.74 10.02
C ASP A 588 5.86 10.09 11.39
N ASN A 589 6.00 9.21 12.38
CA ASN A 589 5.46 9.38 13.74
C ASN A 589 6.26 10.46 14.49
N ARG A 590 7.58 10.36 14.44
CA ARG A 590 8.47 11.37 15.03
C ARG A 590 8.32 12.75 14.38
N LEU A 591 8.11 12.81 13.08
CA LEU A 591 7.80 14.06 12.39
C LEU A 591 6.38 14.54 12.65
N TYR A 592 5.41 13.66 12.91
CA TYR A 592 4.08 14.07 13.36
C TYR A 592 4.14 14.75 14.73
N GLN A 593 5.00 14.28 15.65
CA GLN A 593 5.27 14.98 16.91
C GLN A 593 5.86 16.37 16.68
N ILE A 594 6.86 16.47 15.81
CA ILE A 594 7.42 17.77 15.40
C ILE A 594 6.34 18.63 14.75
N SER A 595 5.46 18.05 13.93
CA SER A 595 4.34 18.75 13.28
C SER A 595 3.34 19.29 14.29
N ARG A 596 3.07 18.55 15.36
CA ARG A 596 2.20 18.99 16.44
C ARG A 596 2.80 20.18 17.17
N ALA A 597 4.07 20.10 17.56
CA ALA A 597 4.74 21.20 18.24
C ALA A 597 4.88 22.43 17.32
N VAL A 598 5.15 22.23 16.03
CA VAL A 598 5.18 23.29 15.01
C VAL A 598 3.78 23.87 14.74
N GLY A 599 2.73 23.07 14.90
CA GLY A 599 1.34 23.46 14.73
C GLY A 599 0.73 24.17 15.95
N GLU A 600 1.27 23.97 17.15
CA GLU A 600 0.80 24.67 18.36
C GLU A 600 1.07 26.19 18.30
N GLU A 601 2.07 26.62 17.51
CA GLU A 601 2.38 28.02 17.29
C GLU A 601 1.82 28.53 15.95
N LYS A 602 0.94 29.53 16.07
CA LYS A 602 0.24 30.13 14.93
C LYS A 602 1.23 30.63 13.87
N GLN A 603 1.06 30.16 12.62
CA GLN A 603 1.89 30.50 11.45
C GLN A 603 3.34 29.98 11.46
N LEU A 604 3.79 29.28 12.50
CA LEU A 604 5.15 28.73 12.55
C LEU A 604 5.39 27.71 11.43
N TRP A 605 4.40 26.84 11.18
CA TRP A 605 4.48 25.86 10.09
C TRP A 605 4.61 26.49 8.70
N THR A 606 3.94 27.62 8.45
CA THR A 606 4.02 28.33 7.17
C THR A 606 5.41 28.94 6.99
N ARG A 607 5.96 29.56 8.04
CA ARG A 607 7.32 30.10 8.02
C ARG A 607 8.36 29.00 7.85
N LEU A 608 8.22 27.89 8.57
CA LEU A 608 9.10 26.73 8.46
C LEU A 608 9.09 26.17 7.04
N GLY A 609 7.92 26.02 6.44
CA GLY A 609 7.81 25.58 5.06
C GLY A 609 8.53 26.50 4.06
N GLN A 610 8.47 27.83 4.25
CA GLN A 610 9.18 28.79 3.39
C GLN A 610 10.70 28.64 3.51
N GLU A 611 11.21 28.54 4.73
CA GLU A 611 12.64 28.36 5.01
C GLU A 611 13.16 27.01 4.50
N LEU A 612 12.32 25.98 4.51
CA LEU A 612 12.59 24.67 3.91
C LEU A 612 12.48 24.66 2.38
N GLY A 613 12.25 25.82 1.74
CA GLY A 613 12.22 25.97 0.28
C GLY A 613 10.90 25.57 -0.37
N LEU A 614 9.80 25.48 0.37
CA LEU A 614 8.48 25.32 -0.22
C LEU A 614 7.97 26.66 -0.79
N ASN A 615 7.67 26.65 -2.08
CA ASN A 615 7.05 27.79 -2.75
C ASN A 615 5.75 28.21 -2.05
N ARG A 616 5.47 29.51 -2.02
CA ARG A 616 4.28 30.08 -1.38
C ARG A 616 2.98 29.45 -1.86
N GLY A 617 2.86 29.15 -3.16
CA GLY A 617 1.71 28.43 -3.70
C GLY A 617 1.48 27.04 -3.11
N VAL A 618 2.55 26.29 -2.77
CA VAL A 618 2.44 24.98 -2.11
C VAL A 618 1.93 25.15 -0.67
N LEU A 619 2.40 26.18 0.03
CA LEU A 619 2.00 26.48 1.40
C LEU A 619 0.57 26.98 1.49
N ASP A 620 0.15 27.83 0.56
CA ASP A 620 -1.22 28.35 0.48
C ASP A 620 -2.24 27.23 0.17
N ASN A 621 -1.79 26.14 -0.45
CA ASN A 621 -2.60 24.96 -0.79
C ASN A 621 -2.66 23.92 0.34
N ILE A 622 -1.83 24.04 1.39
CA ILE A 622 -1.86 23.14 2.55
C ILE A 622 -3.04 23.50 3.47
N ARG A 623 -3.99 22.57 3.57
CA ARG A 623 -5.21 22.69 4.39
C ARG A 623 -5.28 21.56 5.42
N GLY A 624 -5.73 21.88 6.64
CA GLY A 624 -5.91 20.93 7.75
C GLY A 624 -7.04 21.37 8.67
N ARG A 625 -7.55 20.46 9.52
CA ARG A 625 -8.56 20.74 10.55
C ARG A 625 -7.99 21.61 11.68
N ASN A 626 -6.70 21.50 11.91
CA ASN A 626 -5.92 22.28 12.87
C ASN A 626 -4.52 22.55 12.30
N ASP A 627 -3.79 23.43 12.96
CA ASP A 627 -2.43 23.83 12.56
C ASP A 627 -1.44 22.65 12.60
N THR A 628 -1.65 21.66 13.48
CA THR A 628 -0.88 20.39 13.52
C THR A 628 -0.98 19.60 12.22
N GLN A 629 -2.19 19.44 11.69
CA GLN A 629 -2.41 18.73 10.43
C GLN A 629 -1.81 19.51 9.26
N GLN A 630 -1.89 20.85 9.29
CA GLN A 630 -1.25 21.68 8.27
C GLN A 630 0.28 21.57 8.33
N ALA A 631 0.87 21.59 9.52
CA ALA A 631 2.29 21.37 9.73
C ALA A 631 2.74 19.98 9.25
N PHE A 632 1.94 18.94 9.49
CA PHE A 632 2.25 17.58 9.05
C PHE A 632 2.20 17.45 7.53
N GLN A 633 1.17 18.00 6.89
CA GLN A 633 1.10 18.02 5.42
C GLN A 633 2.23 18.86 4.82
N MET A 634 2.64 19.95 5.47
CA MET A 634 3.79 20.76 5.06
C MET A 634 5.10 19.97 5.11
N LEU A 635 5.41 19.35 6.25
CA LEU A 635 6.64 18.55 6.40
C LEU A 635 6.66 17.34 5.46
N LYS A 636 5.49 16.74 5.21
CA LYS A 636 5.33 15.68 4.21
C LYS A 636 5.59 16.20 2.79
N ALA A 637 4.99 17.32 2.40
CA ALA A 637 5.19 17.91 1.07
C ALA A 637 6.65 18.31 0.82
N TRP A 638 7.33 18.84 1.84
CA TRP A 638 8.76 19.13 1.79
C TRP A 638 9.59 17.85 1.62
N ARG A 639 9.34 16.80 2.43
CA ARG A 639 10.04 15.51 2.30
C ARG A 639 9.86 14.86 0.94
N THR A 640 8.67 14.92 0.35
CA THR A 640 8.44 14.36 -0.99
C THR A 640 9.18 15.10 -2.10
N LYS A 641 9.67 16.32 -1.84
CA LYS A 641 10.57 17.04 -2.75
C LYS A 641 12.05 16.77 -2.47
N ALA A 642 12.40 16.23 -1.30
CA ALA A 642 13.78 15.89 -0.98
C ALA A 642 14.18 14.65 -1.80
N PRO A 643 15.21 14.73 -2.65
CA PRO A 643 15.63 13.60 -3.50
C PRO A 643 16.31 12.45 -2.71
N HIS A 644 16.37 12.55 -1.38
CA HIS A 644 17.14 11.70 -0.49
C HIS A 644 16.34 11.43 0.80
N GLY A 645 16.64 10.34 1.52
CA GLY A 645 15.88 9.93 2.70
C GLY A 645 16.34 10.55 4.03
N PRO A 646 15.92 10.00 5.18
CA PRO A 646 15.94 10.71 6.47
C PRO A 646 17.31 11.21 6.97
N LEU A 647 18.40 10.51 6.69
CA LEU A 647 19.76 10.95 7.00
C LEU A 647 20.14 12.26 6.29
N HIS A 648 19.44 12.62 5.20
CA HIS A 648 19.66 13.86 4.48
C HIS A 648 18.77 14.98 4.98
N TYR A 649 17.46 14.75 5.07
CA TYR A 649 16.52 15.83 5.33
C TYR A 649 16.39 16.17 6.82
N LEU A 650 16.59 15.23 7.76
CA LEU A 650 16.49 15.55 9.19
C LEU A 650 17.52 16.59 9.64
N PRO A 651 18.81 16.52 9.26
CA PRO A 651 19.78 17.58 9.55
C PRO A 651 19.39 18.93 8.94
N GLN A 652 18.79 18.93 7.74
CA GLN A 652 18.29 20.17 7.12
C GLN A 652 17.16 20.78 7.96
N LEU A 653 16.21 19.95 8.44
CA LEU A 653 15.12 20.41 9.29
C LEU A 653 15.62 20.93 10.65
N GLU A 654 16.58 20.24 11.26
CA GLU A 654 17.26 20.68 12.48
C GLU A 654 17.90 22.06 12.29
N GLU A 655 18.72 22.22 11.25
CA GLU A 655 19.40 23.47 10.93
C GLU A 655 18.39 24.61 10.67
N THR A 656 17.33 24.34 9.91
CA THR A 656 16.29 25.34 9.65
C THR A 656 15.55 25.75 10.93
N LEU A 657 15.18 24.81 11.80
CA LEU A 657 14.54 25.11 13.08
C LEU A 657 15.46 25.90 14.02
N GLN A 658 16.76 25.56 14.03
CA GLN A 658 17.76 26.28 14.80
C GLN A 658 17.91 27.72 14.30
N ASN A 659 17.98 27.93 12.99
CA ASN A 659 18.03 29.25 12.35
C ASN A 659 16.74 30.07 12.57
N MET A 660 15.60 29.39 12.74
CA MET A 660 14.32 30.01 13.07
C MET A 660 14.16 30.37 14.56
N GLY A 661 15.15 30.06 15.41
CA GLY A 661 15.11 30.32 16.85
C GLY A 661 14.24 29.31 17.62
N LYS A 662 14.16 28.06 17.15
CA LYS A 662 13.46 26.95 17.81
C LYS A 662 14.47 25.86 18.22
N PRO A 663 15.36 26.14 19.19
CA PRO A 663 16.41 25.20 19.59
C PRO A 663 15.87 23.90 20.21
N ASP A 664 14.72 23.96 20.90
CA ASP A 664 14.09 22.78 21.49
C ASP A 664 13.57 21.81 20.41
N LEU A 665 12.88 22.35 19.39
CA LEU A 665 12.44 21.56 18.24
C LEU A 665 13.60 21.03 17.39
N ALA A 666 14.69 21.81 17.27
CA ALA A 666 15.91 21.35 16.62
C ALA A 666 16.55 20.20 17.40
N ALA A 667 16.58 20.26 18.73
CA ALA A 667 17.05 19.18 19.59
C ALA A 667 16.18 17.92 19.47
N ASP A 668 14.85 18.07 19.37
CA ASP A 668 13.94 16.96 19.10
C ASP A 668 14.26 16.30 17.75
N VAL A 669 14.43 17.09 16.68
CA VAL A 669 14.79 16.59 15.33
C VAL A 669 16.15 15.90 15.34
N GLN A 670 17.12 16.45 16.08
CA GLN A 670 18.44 15.85 16.27
C GLN A 670 18.34 14.51 17.01
N GLY A 671 17.44 14.42 17.99
CA GLY A 671 17.09 13.17 18.66
C GLY A 671 16.56 12.14 17.65
N VAL A 672 15.58 12.52 16.83
CA VAL A 672 15.03 11.66 15.76
C VAL A 672 16.11 11.20 14.79
N TYR A 673 17.03 12.09 14.40
CA TYR A 673 18.15 11.77 13.53
C TYR A 673 19.08 10.72 14.15
N LYS A 674 19.50 10.92 15.41
CA LYS A 674 20.37 9.97 16.12
C LYS A 674 19.71 8.60 16.26
N GLU A 675 18.44 8.59 16.67
CA GLU A 675 17.66 7.37 16.82
C GLU A 675 17.51 6.62 15.49
N TYR A 676 17.21 7.32 14.40
CA TYR A 676 17.12 6.71 13.07
C TYR A 676 18.46 6.14 12.62
N ARG A 677 19.53 6.93 12.77
CA ARG A 677 20.90 6.56 12.39
C ARG A 677 21.36 5.31 13.11
N ASP A 678 21.08 5.22 14.41
CA ASP A 678 21.52 4.12 15.25
C ASP A 678 20.72 2.84 14.97
N ALA A 679 19.46 2.98 14.56
CA ALA A 679 18.57 1.89 14.17
C ALA A 679 18.78 1.36 12.74
N LEU A 680 19.59 2.02 11.90
CA LEU A 680 19.82 1.56 10.53
C LEU A 680 20.53 0.20 10.52
N PRO A 681 20.04 -0.77 9.70
CA PRO A 681 20.66 -2.07 9.61
C PRO A 681 22.08 -1.93 9.07
N LEU A 682 23.04 -2.57 9.75
CA LEU A 682 24.43 -2.58 9.32
C LEU A 682 24.58 -3.49 8.10
N GLN A 683 24.90 -2.90 6.95
CA GLN A 683 25.10 -3.61 5.70
C GLN A 683 26.59 -3.86 5.45
N GLU A 684 26.97 -5.13 5.36
CA GLU A 684 28.34 -5.49 5.04
C GLU A 684 28.60 -5.38 3.54
N VAL A 685 29.61 -4.60 3.17
CA VAL A 685 30.01 -4.37 1.78
C VAL A 685 31.44 -4.86 1.56
N SER A 686 31.66 -5.47 0.39
CA SER A 686 32.98 -5.94 -0.02
C SER A 686 33.47 -5.10 -1.20
N PRO A 687 34.71 -4.58 -1.16
CA PRO A 687 35.22 -3.73 -2.24
C PRO A 687 35.51 -4.54 -3.50
N GLU A 688 35.13 -3.99 -4.66
CA GLU A 688 35.46 -4.56 -5.97
C GLU A 688 36.89 -4.16 -6.38
N MET A 689 37.68 -5.12 -6.85
CA MET A 689 39.02 -4.85 -7.36
C MET A 689 38.98 -4.49 -8.84
N THR A 690 39.54 -3.34 -9.19
CA THR A 690 39.78 -2.91 -10.56
C THR A 690 41.29 -3.01 -10.82
N GLY A 691 41.74 -4.18 -11.28
CA GLY A 691 43.16 -4.51 -11.50
C GLY A 691 43.95 -4.81 -10.22
N ASP A 692 45.28 -4.79 -10.30
CA ASP A 692 46.18 -5.30 -9.25
C ASP A 692 46.42 -4.34 -8.06
N THR A 693 46.02 -3.07 -8.15
CA THR A 693 46.37 -2.05 -7.13
C THR A 693 45.27 -1.08 -6.72
N GLN A 694 44.09 -1.10 -7.36
CA GLN A 694 42.96 -0.25 -7.01
C GLN A 694 41.72 -1.05 -6.63
N TRP A 695 41.04 -0.60 -5.58
CA TRP A 695 39.76 -1.12 -5.16
C TRP A 695 38.77 0.04 -4.99
N SER A 696 37.52 -0.20 -5.36
CA SER A 696 36.42 0.76 -5.25
C SER A 696 35.33 0.17 -4.37
N LEU A 697 34.80 0.99 -3.46
CA LEU A 697 33.65 0.62 -2.64
C LEU A 697 32.42 1.39 -3.15
N ARG A 698 31.41 0.66 -3.62
CA ARG A 698 30.11 1.21 -4.00
C ARG A 698 29.15 1.10 -2.82
N LEU A 699 28.67 2.24 -2.33
CA LEU A 699 27.59 2.32 -1.36
C LEU A 699 26.31 2.68 -2.14
N PRO A 700 25.29 1.80 -2.18
CA PRO A 700 24.15 1.93 -3.11
C PRO A 700 23.17 3.05 -2.76
N GLY A 701 23.24 3.62 -1.56
CA GLY A 701 22.34 4.68 -1.15
C GLY A 701 22.49 5.05 0.32
N GLU A 702 21.39 5.54 0.88
CA GLU A 702 21.30 5.84 2.30
C GLU A 702 21.46 4.56 3.15
N GLY A 703 22.36 4.59 4.13
CA GLY A 703 22.53 3.44 5.00
C GLY A 703 23.77 3.49 5.88
N LYS A 704 23.88 2.47 6.72
CA LYS A 704 25.01 2.21 7.61
C LYS A 704 25.77 0.99 7.07
N TYR A 705 27.00 1.22 6.62
CA TYR A 705 27.79 0.22 5.88
C TYR A 705 29.08 -0.12 6.63
N LEU A 706 29.48 -1.40 6.57
CA LEU A 706 30.75 -1.88 7.09
C LEU A 706 31.56 -2.54 5.97
N CYS A 707 32.77 -2.04 5.71
CA CYS A 707 33.69 -2.66 4.76
C CYS A 707 34.40 -3.88 5.38
N ARG A 708 34.10 -5.09 4.90
CA ARG A 708 34.67 -6.36 5.43
C ARG A 708 36.20 -6.46 5.38
N ARG A 709 36.86 -5.71 4.49
CA ARG A 709 38.33 -5.76 4.32
C ARG A 709 39.09 -4.77 5.18
N THR A 710 38.45 -3.69 5.62
CA THR A 710 39.12 -2.58 6.31
C THR A 710 38.51 -2.27 7.67
N ASP A 711 37.44 -2.97 8.06
CA ASP A 711 36.63 -2.72 9.27
C ASP A 711 36.18 -1.26 9.40
N LEU A 712 36.00 -0.59 8.27
CA LEU A 712 35.68 0.83 8.21
C LEU A 712 34.16 0.98 8.07
N GLY A 713 33.55 1.59 9.09
CA GLY A 713 32.13 1.91 9.13
C GLY A 713 31.84 3.27 8.49
N VAL A 714 30.86 3.32 7.58
CA VAL A 714 30.40 4.55 6.92
C VAL A 714 28.88 4.67 7.08
N VAL A 715 28.43 5.81 7.56
CA VAL A 715 27.01 6.20 7.48
C VAL A 715 26.90 7.28 6.42
N THR A 716 26.04 7.06 5.42
CA THR A 716 25.89 8.01 4.32
C THR A 716 24.41 8.27 4.02
N PRO A 717 24.01 9.53 3.75
CA PRO A 717 22.69 9.86 3.20
C PRO A 717 22.57 9.61 1.69
N TYR A 718 23.68 9.33 1.00
CA TYR A 718 23.74 9.26 -0.47
C TYR A 718 24.56 8.07 -0.96
N PRO A 719 24.38 7.66 -2.22
CA PRO A 719 25.29 6.73 -2.87
C PRO A 719 26.72 7.31 -2.93
N LEU A 720 27.72 6.50 -2.61
CA LEU A 720 29.13 6.90 -2.64
C LEU A 720 29.97 5.88 -3.40
N CYS A 721 30.89 6.38 -4.22
CA CYS A 721 31.97 5.58 -4.82
C CYS A 721 33.29 6.22 -4.40
N ASN A 722 34.05 5.57 -3.50
CA ASN A 722 35.37 6.07 -3.08
C ASN A 722 36.49 5.08 -3.41
N SER A 723 37.60 5.62 -3.92
CA SER A 723 38.94 5.04 -3.91
C SER A 723 39.80 5.86 -2.93
N PRO A 724 40.38 5.28 -1.86
CA PRO A 724 41.08 6.11 -0.89
C PRO A 724 42.45 6.55 -1.41
N GLN A 725 42.63 7.83 -1.70
CA GLN A 725 43.95 8.47 -1.59
C GLN A 725 44.12 9.03 -0.17
N LYS A 726 45.09 8.44 0.54
CA LYS A 726 45.70 8.81 1.83
C LYS A 726 45.11 10.03 2.57
N THR A 727 44.44 9.79 3.70
CA THR A 727 44.46 10.71 4.85
C THR A 727 44.36 9.94 6.19
N SER A 728 44.91 10.55 7.24
CA SER A 728 45.43 9.96 8.48
C SER A 728 44.39 9.37 9.44
N LYS A 729 44.84 8.32 10.15
CA LYS A 729 44.14 7.58 11.22
C LYS A 729 43.76 8.47 12.42
N SER A 730 42.46 8.69 12.61
CA SER A 730 41.80 8.69 13.93
C SER A 730 40.28 8.68 13.73
N CYS A 731 39.57 7.80 14.45
CA CYS A 731 38.13 7.52 14.44
C CYS A 731 37.68 6.34 13.54
N THR A 732 36.98 5.39 14.17
CA THR A 732 36.50 4.11 13.61
C THR A 732 35.14 4.23 12.90
N TRP A 733 34.56 5.43 12.81
CA TRP A 733 33.34 5.75 12.07
C TRP A 733 33.49 7.08 11.36
N TRP A 734 33.12 7.15 10.08
CA TRP A 734 33.14 8.38 9.29
C TRP A 734 31.72 8.93 9.14
N GLU A 735 31.48 10.13 9.67
CA GLU A 735 30.35 10.98 9.31
C GLU A 735 30.82 11.95 8.21
N ILE A 736 30.13 11.99 7.07
CA ILE A 736 30.41 12.97 6.02
C ILE A 736 29.45 14.15 6.26
N PRO A 737 29.91 15.31 6.76
CA PRO A 737 29.04 16.45 6.95
C PRO A 737 28.58 17.04 5.60
N PRO A 738 27.38 17.64 5.52
CA PRO A 738 26.85 18.26 4.29
C PRO A 738 27.80 19.31 3.67
N SER A 739 28.64 19.94 4.49
CA SER A 739 29.56 21.02 4.12
C SER A 739 30.84 20.57 3.39
N CYS A 740 31.14 19.27 3.32
CA CYS A 740 32.38 18.78 2.68
C CYS A 740 32.31 18.59 1.16
N CYS A 741 31.16 18.81 0.51
CA CYS A 741 31.02 18.73 -0.93
C CYS A 741 30.90 20.13 -1.55
N ARG A 742 32.02 20.83 -1.75
CA ARG A 742 32.02 21.97 -2.68
C ARG A 742 31.74 21.44 -4.08
N LEU A 743 30.64 21.91 -4.67
CA LEU A 743 30.36 21.93 -6.11
C LEU A 743 31.65 22.21 -6.90
N GLN A 744 32.22 21.20 -7.56
CA GLN A 744 33.17 21.43 -8.65
C GLN A 744 32.39 21.90 -9.88
N ASN A 745 31.95 23.16 -9.85
CA ASN A 745 31.68 23.90 -11.06
C ASN A 745 33.00 24.54 -11.53
N SER A 746 33.44 24.12 -12.73
CA SER A 746 34.49 24.73 -13.56
C SER A 746 35.97 24.49 -13.15
N PRO A 747 36.86 24.11 -14.10
CA PRO A 747 38.30 24.07 -13.85
C PRO A 747 38.89 25.49 -13.82
N PRO A 748 39.90 25.78 -12.99
CA PRO A 748 40.60 27.06 -13.00
C PRO A 748 41.49 27.19 -14.25
N PRO A 749 41.73 28.41 -14.76
CA PRO A 749 42.68 28.61 -15.84
C PRO A 749 44.10 28.38 -15.29
N MET A 750 44.88 27.55 -16.00
CA MET A 750 46.30 27.36 -15.71
C MET A 750 47.11 28.59 -16.17
N PRO A 751 48.18 28.97 -15.45
CA PRO A 751 49.14 29.97 -15.93
C PRO A 751 49.95 29.48 -17.13
#